data_AF-A0A4W6E888-F1
#
_entry.id   AF-A0A4W6E888-F1
#
_cell.length_a   1.000
_cell.length_b   1.000
_cell.length_c   1.000
_cell.angle_alpha   90.00
_cell.angle_beta   90.00
_cell.angle_gamma   90.00
#
_symmetry.space_group_name_H-M   'P 1'
#
loop_
_entity.id
_entity.type
_entity.pdbx_description
1 polymer ?
#
loop_
_entity_poly.entity_id
_entity_poly.type
_entity_poly.pdbx_seq_one_letter_code
_entity_poly.pdbx_strand_id
1 'polypeptide(L)'
;LDVVVMGDKVLSLIDKKITSLLDIPLRSTVTSLSLHCNQIPRIEGLTSAWHLKHLDLSSNCISKIEGLSSLTSLRTLNLSCNLITKVEGLNGLVDLTRLNLSYNQINDLTGLLYLHGTEYKLKYLSLHGNHLDRIDHLLQCLLGLQGLREVTLSQDGRDNPVCRSPGYMEIVMQSLPQISVLDGMDRLGNPSHRGLGSPCNIPGLEDYLDLLLSSDTMKVRESINLLINGPLTTPRLDKVLTQFRQRIASEAITDPAAQPDRQSLQPARSTAADPAEPVNEQRIRKLEDQVSQLIQQVSTRPVVTLRKAKRDTDRTSESECDSGKENRRRTRIPKHRNTLTTRTTSKEERRWKAEQAARKLTEELKGLQAKVSEEKDLQSMALHTTDRLKELLLKERSGRSELETRIEELEGRCQSLTQQLEQARSNEKIRLREGQFSVTGWFKTCADLPQMKRYQELENKAAALKRELDIQRASVRQHKEKLQQLHELLASREQEHRKQLELRLQPGGADFREAVVKEVASVEERHAHREAELQEKLADSRKQYAALEDEFRMALTIEAARFSEVKEACEQMTAELMELKATLAQSQQREKKSGSLVQELTAMVKEQKNRISELIKAKRDAVTDLKSRLHSLEAEVDQDRRLGLQLELLKKDKARLLSQLTAQESVIDGLRAERRIWGQELAQQGASLAQDRGRLEARIEVLSTELETQKKQNERDNDALKIKARIIDDQTETIRKLKEALQERDDQIRRLREEATQAQKRSQQQQEEETSRQAELRERLEHLSLRKEELKQQLEDKEAELEEVKRVYSDSSKKWQEKADLLTRLESQVKRMKENFDSKERSLLEERDKATEAHKAAVEKLHCVDDAFRRQLESLQAAHQAELLRQANEKQKQIEKANQKVFEVEEEMRQLLEEMETNKRIMEEKMKRLTSVLKDF
;
A
#
# COMPACT_ATOMS: atom_id res chain seq x y z
N LEU A 1 27.06 -14.82 -10.15
CA LEU A 1 26.27 -15.57 -9.15
C LEU A 1 27.21 -15.89 -8.00
N ASP A 2 27.21 -15.05 -6.96
CA ASP A 2 28.10 -15.24 -5.81
C ASP A 2 27.45 -16.25 -4.88
N VAL A 3 27.71 -17.53 -5.15
CA VAL A 3 27.23 -18.64 -4.33
C VAL A 3 28.03 -18.66 -3.03
N VAL A 4 27.36 -18.41 -1.90
CA VAL A 4 27.96 -18.48 -0.56
C VAL A 4 28.14 -19.95 -0.18
N VAL A 5 29.19 -20.58 -0.69
CA VAL A 5 29.55 -21.98 -0.40
C VAL A 5 30.11 -22.08 1.02
N MET A 6 29.23 -22.26 1.99
CA MET A 6 29.58 -22.58 3.39
C MET A 6 29.98 -24.06 3.53
N GLY A 7 31.00 -24.46 2.75
CA GLY A 7 31.51 -25.83 2.64
C GLY A 7 30.74 -26.71 1.63
N ASP A 8 31.43 -27.66 0.99
CA ASP A 8 30.95 -28.49 -0.14
C ASP A 8 29.75 -29.43 0.15
N LYS A 9 29.10 -29.28 1.31
CA LYS A 9 27.99 -30.11 1.80
C LYS A 9 26.72 -29.33 2.15
N VAL A 10 26.77 -27.99 2.21
CA VAL A 10 25.63 -27.13 2.58
C VAL A 10 25.49 -26.03 1.55
N LEU A 11 24.33 -25.98 0.88
CA LEU A 11 24.00 -24.96 -0.12
C LEU A 11 22.80 -24.15 0.36
N SER A 12 23.00 -22.85 0.56
CA SER A 12 21.94 -21.90 0.93
C SER A 12 21.80 -20.85 -0.15
N LEU A 13 20.59 -20.73 -0.69
CA LEU A 13 20.21 -19.88 -1.82
C LEU A 13 18.88 -19.15 -1.51
N ILE A 14 18.78 -18.66 -0.27
CA ILE A 14 17.61 -17.95 0.28
C ILE A 14 17.46 -16.57 -0.39
N ASP A 15 16.25 -16.20 -0.81
CA ASP A 15 15.93 -15.00 -1.61
C ASP A 15 16.94 -14.71 -2.73
N LYS A 16 16.92 -15.59 -3.74
CA LYS A 16 17.73 -15.43 -4.96
C LYS A 16 16.87 -15.36 -6.23
N LYS A 17 15.54 -15.23 -6.06
CA LYS A 17 14.52 -15.14 -7.13
C LYS A 17 14.62 -16.29 -8.14
N ILE A 18 14.97 -17.48 -7.65
CA ILE A 18 15.13 -18.69 -8.46
C ILE A 18 13.75 -19.18 -8.92
N THR A 19 13.63 -19.46 -10.22
CA THR A 19 12.37 -19.87 -10.87
C THR A 19 12.31 -21.36 -11.25
N SER A 20 13.43 -22.06 -11.36
CA SER A 20 13.48 -23.53 -11.46
C SER A 20 14.63 -24.10 -10.63
N LEU A 21 14.45 -25.34 -10.16
CA LEU A 21 15.49 -26.15 -9.54
C LEU A 21 16.53 -26.67 -10.55
N LEU A 22 16.18 -26.76 -11.84
CA LEU A 22 17.06 -27.25 -12.92
C LEU A 22 18.26 -26.32 -13.20
N ASP A 23 18.12 -25.04 -12.84
CA ASP A 23 19.14 -24.01 -13.02
C ASP A 23 20.26 -24.13 -11.95
N ILE A 24 20.05 -24.94 -10.90
CA ILE A 24 20.99 -25.11 -9.79
C ILE A 24 21.91 -26.31 -10.05
N PRO A 25 23.25 -26.12 -10.15
CA PRO A 25 24.20 -27.22 -10.35
C PRO A 25 24.42 -28.02 -9.05
N LEU A 26 23.44 -28.84 -8.69
CA LEU A 26 23.46 -29.69 -7.49
C LEU A 26 24.51 -30.81 -7.60
N ARG A 27 25.53 -30.76 -6.75
CA ARG A 27 26.51 -31.84 -6.59
C ARG A 27 25.97 -32.93 -5.66
N SER A 28 26.30 -34.18 -5.94
CA SER A 28 25.95 -35.33 -5.09
C SER A 28 26.60 -35.31 -3.69
N THR A 29 27.43 -34.32 -3.36
CA THR A 29 28.00 -34.09 -2.02
C THR A 29 27.10 -33.24 -1.10
N VAL A 30 26.06 -32.59 -1.63
CA VAL A 30 25.19 -31.70 -0.86
C VAL A 30 24.29 -32.51 0.08
N THR A 31 24.42 -32.25 1.38
CA THR A 31 23.63 -32.88 2.46
C THR A 31 22.56 -31.97 3.04
N SER A 32 22.64 -30.65 2.79
CA SER A 32 21.60 -29.68 3.17
C SER A 32 21.43 -28.62 2.08
N LEU A 33 20.18 -28.37 1.69
CA LEU A 33 19.79 -27.41 0.66
C LEU A 33 18.65 -26.53 1.22
N SER A 34 18.86 -25.22 1.26
CA SER A 34 17.80 -24.24 1.59
C SER A 34 17.62 -23.25 0.44
N LEU A 35 16.36 -23.13 0.03
CA LEU A 35 15.85 -22.34 -1.09
C LEU A 35 14.64 -21.50 -0.64
N HIS A 36 14.60 -21.13 0.64
CA HIS A 36 13.56 -20.28 1.22
C HIS A 36 13.37 -18.96 0.45
N CYS A 37 12.13 -18.48 0.34
CA CYS A 37 11.78 -17.22 -0.34
C CYS A 37 12.26 -17.15 -1.81
N ASN A 38 11.95 -18.16 -2.61
CA ASN A 38 12.17 -18.14 -4.06
C ASN A 38 10.83 -18.25 -4.82
N GLN A 39 10.88 -18.42 -6.15
CA GLN A 39 9.70 -18.41 -7.03
C GLN A 39 9.54 -19.77 -7.75
N ILE A 40 9.98 -20.85 -7.10
CA ILE A 40 9.99 -22.21 -7.66
C ILE A 40 8.54 -22.74 -7.72
N PRO A 41 8.02 -23.13 -8.90
CA PRO A 41 6.64 -23.60 -9.06
C PRO A 41 6.48 -25.13 -8.96
N ARG A 42 7.57 -25.88 -9.14
CA ARG A 42 7.59 -27.36 -9.21
C ARG A 42 8.86 -27.92 -8.61
N ILE A 43 8.81 -29.17 -8.11
CA ILE A 43 9.96 -29.87 -7.55
C ILE A 43 10.57 -30.79 -8.62
N GLU A 44 11.73 -30.38 -9.15
CA GLU A 44 12.41 -31.04 -10.27
C GLU A 44 13.94 -31.00 -10.08
N GLY A 45 14.72 -31.70 -10.91
CA GLY A 45 16.20 -31.69 -10.87
C GLY A 45 16.89 -32.38 -9.69
N LEU A 46 16.18 -32.70 -8.60
CA LEU A 46 16.77 -33.22 -7.36
C LEU A 46 17.34 -34.66 -7.44
N THR A 47 17.16 -35.38 -8.55
CA THR A 47 17.53 -36.81 -8.69
C THR A 47 19.01 -37.12 -8.47
N SER A 48 19.90 -36.14 -8.66
CA SER A 48 21.34 -36.29 -8.42
C SER A 48 21.76 -36.07 -6.95
N ALA A 49 20.85 -35.59 -6.09
CA ALA A 49 21.12 -35.18 -4.71
C ALA A 49 20.74 -36.25 -3.67
N TRP A 50 20.94 -37.54 -3.95
CA TRP A 50 20.51 -38.67 -3.10
C TRP A 50 21.12 -38.72 -1.68
N HIS A 51 22.20 -37.98 -1.40
CA HIS A 51 22.76 -37.77 -0.06
C HIS A 51 22.04 -36.67 0.76
N LEU A 52 21.06 -35.97 0.20
CA LEU A 52 20.42 -34.81 0.82
C LEU A 52 19.63 -35.25 2.07
N LYS A 53 20.04 -34.76 3.25
CA LYS A 53 19.38 -35.00 4.54
C LYS A 53 18.36 -33.91 4.89
N HIS A 54 18.58 -32.68 4.44
CA HIS A 54 17.72 -31.54 4.81
C HIS A 54 17.39 -30.72 3.57
N LEU A 55 16.10 -30.57 3.25
CA LEU A 55 15.58 -29.80 2.13
C LEU A 55 14.56 -28.77 2.63
N ASP A 56 14.84 -27.52 2.35
CA ASP A 56 13.96 -26.40 2.68
C ASP A 56 13.59 -25.63 1.41
N LEU A 57 12.31 -25.71 1.07
CA LEU A 57 11.64 -25.11 -0.09
C LEU A 57 10.46 -24.23 0.36
N SER A 58 10.50 -23.74 1.60
CA SER A 58 9.44 -22.90 2.16
C SER A 58 9.37 -21.52 1.48
N SER A 59 8.22 -20.85 1.55
CA SER A 59 7.97 -19.56 0.88
C SER A 59 8.30 -19.60 -0.61
N ASN A 60 7.63 -20.48 -1.35
CA ASN A 60 7.77 -20.67 -2.80
C ASN A 60 6.38 -20.80 -3.46
N CYS A 61 6.33 -21.11 -4.76
CA CYS A 61 5.11 -21.21 -5.54
C CYS A 61 4.69 -22.67 -5.83
N ILE A 62 5.18 -23.64 -5.05
CA ILE A 62 4.99 -25.06 -5.32
C ILE A 62 3.53 -25.45 -5.13
N SER A 63 2.89 -25.97 -6.18
CA SER A 63 1.49 -26.42 -6.14
C SER A 63 1.32 -27.94 -5.93
N LYS A 64 2.39 -28.72 -6.10
CA LYS A 64 2.40 -30.19 -6.02
C LYS A 64 3.70 -30.72 -5.43
N ILE A 65 3.59 -31.83 -4.70
CA ILE A 65 4.74 -32.56 -4.19
C ILE A 65 5.09 -33.66 -5.21
N GLU A 66 6.20 -33.48 -5.94
CA GLU A 66 6.69 -34.41 -6.96
C GLU A 66 8.23 -34.46 -6.93
N GLY A 67 8.88 -35.32 -7.73
CA GLY A 67 10.35 -35.35 -7.87
C GLY A 67 11.18 -35.86 -6.68
N LEU A 68 10.61 -35.98 -5.48
CA LEU A 68 11.33 -36.30 -4.23
C LEU A 68 11.74 -37.78 -4.05
N SER A 69 11.19 -38.72 -4.84
CA SER A 69 11.28 -40.18 -4.60
C SER A 69 12.68 -40.79 -4.65
N SER A 70 13.68 -40.03 -5.08
CA SER A 70 15.11 -40.42 -5.11
C SER A 70 15.87 -40.05 -3.82
N LEU A 71 15.28 -39.22 -2.95
CA LEU A 71 15.92 -38.64 -1.78
C LEU A 71 15.74 -39.54 -0.55
N THR A 72 16.16 -40.80 -0.65
CA THR A 72 15.98 -41.83 0.39
C THR A 72 16.66 -41.48 1.71
N SER A 73 17.69 -40.62 1.70
CA SER A 73 18.42 -40.13 2.88
C SER A 73 17.77 -38.89 3.55
N LEU A 74 16.66 -38.38 3.03
CA LEU A 74 16.06 -37.12 3.47
C LEU A 74 15.38 -37.28 4.83
N ARG A 75 15.78 -36.45 5.80
CA ARG A 75 15.30 -36.42 7.19
C ARG A 75 14.40 -35.23 7.49
N THR A 76 14.73 -34.06 6.95
CA THR A 76 13.94 -32.82 7.12
C THR A 76 13.44 -32.34 5.77
N LEU A 77 12.13 -32.18 5.64
CA LEU A 77 11.49 -31.55 4.49
C LEU A 77 10.63 -30.38 4.97
N ASN A 78 10.97 -29.16 4.53
CA ASN A 78 10.18 -27.97 4.77
C ASN A 78 9.58 -27.45 3.46
N LEU A 79 8.25 -27.41 3.40
CA LEU A 79 7.42 -26.98 2.28
C LEU A 79 6.36 -25.95 2.74
N SER A 80 6.57 -25.29 3.90
CA SER A 80 5.62 -24.30 4.40
C SER A 80 5.48 -23.09 3.47
N CYS A 81 4.37 -22.36 3.57
CA CYS A 81 4.13 -21.15 2.76
C CYS A 81 4.25 -21.43 1.25
N ASN A 82 3.48 -22.40 0.75
CA ASN A 82 3.40 -22.81 -0.65
C ASN A 82 1.92 -22.94 -1.08
N LEU A 83 1.66 -23.45 -2.28
CA LEU A 83 0.33 -23.55 -2.89
C LEU A 83 -0.19 -25.01 -2.97
N ILE A 84 0.31 -25.89 -2.10
CA ILE A 84 0.00 -27.32 -2.13
C ILE A 84 -1.44 -27.54 -1.64
N THR A 85 -2.25 -28.27 -2.42
CA THR A 85 -3.67 -28.57 -2.10
C THR A 85 -3.91 -30.01 -1.62
N LYS A 86 -2.96 -30.91 -1.88
CA LYS A 86 -3.00 -32.33 -1.51
C LYS A 86 -1.61 -32.83 -1.17
N VAL A 87 -1.50 -33.71 -0.16
CA VAL A 87 -0.28 -34.48 0.08
C VAL A 87 -0.20 -35.61 -0.96
N GLU A 88 0.86 -35.62 -1.75
CA GLU A 88 1.23 -36.65 -2.72
C GLU A 88 2.77 -36.79 -2.77
N GLY A 89 3.33 -37.70 -3.58
CA GLY A 89 4.76 -37.73 -3.93
C GLY A 89 5.81 -38.03 -2.84
N LEU A 90 5.41 -38.36 -1.60
CA LEU A 90 6.34 -38.67 -0.49
C LEU A 90 6.96 -40.09 -0.55
N ASN A 91 6.63 -40.86 -1.59
CA ASN A 91 7.00 -42.26 -1.75
C ASN A 91 8.53 -42.44 -1.81
N GLY A 92 9.11 -43.26 -0.93
CA GLY A 92 10.56 -43.52 -0.86
C GLY A 92 11.33 -42.64 0.14
N LEU A 93 10.67 -41.68 0.82
CA LEU A 93 11.28 -40.86 1.88
C LEU A 93 11.35 -41.62 3.22
N VAL A 94 12.05 -42.76 3.24
CA VAL A 94 12.06 -43.70 4.38
C VAL A 94 12.68 -43.09 5.64
N ASP A 95 13.78 -42.34 5.50
CA ASP A 95 14.48 -41.69 6.62
C ASP A 95 13.83 -40.39 7.13
N LEU A 96 12.69 -39.96 6.58
CA LEU A 96 12.07 -38.67 6.89
C LEU A 96 11.60 -38.60 8.34
N THR A 97 12.19 -37.70 9.14
CA THR A 97 11.87 -37.49 10.57
C THR A 97 11.01 -36.25 10.82
N ARG A 98 11.11 -35.22 9.97
CA ARG A 98 10.37 -33.96 10.08
C ARG A 98 9.75 -33.56 8.74
N LEU A 99 8.46 -33.27 8.75
CA LEU A 99 7.72 -32.73 7.61
C LEU A 99 6.95 -31.47 8.03
N ASN A 100 7.28 -30.32 7.42
CA ASN A 100 6.53 -29.09 7.59
C ASN A 100 5.79 -28.73 6.30
N LEU A 101 4.47 -28.67 6.39
CA LEU A 101 3.50 -28.35 5.35
C LEU A 101 2.54 -27.23 5.79
N SER A 102 2.90 -26.47 6.82
CA SER A 102 2.09 -25.34 7.31
C SER A 102 1.89 -24.25 6.26
N TYR A 103 0.86 -23.42 6.41
CA TYR A 103 0.55 -22.32 5.47
C TYR A 103 0.48 -22.77 4.00
N ASN A 104 -0.30 -23.81 3.74
CA ASN A 104 -0.63 -24.31 2.41
C ASN A 104 -2.17 -24.37 2.27
N GLN A 105 -2.68 -24.98 1.20
CA GLN A 105 -4.13 -25.08 0.93
C GLN A 105 -4.63 -26.53 1.07
N ILE A 106 -3.96 -27.34 1.89
CA ILE A 106 -4.15 -28.80 1.94
C ILE A 106 -5.52 -29.15 2.52
N ASN A 107 -6.30 -29.93 1.76
CA ASN A 107 -7.57 -30.54 2.20
C ASN A 107 -7.57 -32.07 2.13
N ASP A 108 -6.52 -32.69 1.58
CA ASP A 108 -6.38 -34.13 1.42
C ASP A 108 -4.99 -34.63 1.87
N LEU A 109 -4.98 -35.49 2.89
CA LEU A 109 -3.79 -36.09 3.50
C LEU A 109 -3.46 -37.51 2.99
N THR A 110 -4.16 -38.03 1.97
CA THR A 110 -3.97 -39.42 1.50
C THR A 110 -2.53 -39.79 1.12
N GLY A 111 -1.68 -38.84 0.72
CA GLY A 111 -0.26 -39.11 0.50
C GLY A 111 0.55 -39.49 1.74
N LEU A 112 0.04 -39.22 2.96
CA LEU A 112 0.64 -39.72 4.20
C LEU A 112 0.49 -41.24 4.38
N LEU A 113 -0.47 -41.87 3.69
CA LEU A 113 -0.64 -43.32 3.69
C LEU A 113 0.60 -44.05 3.11
N TYR A 114 1.38 -43.38 2.25
CA TYR A 114 2.65 -43.91 1.74
C TYR A 114 3.80 -43.90 2.75
N LEU A 115 3.61 -43.27 3.91
CA LEU A 115 4.56 -43.27 5.04
C LEU A 115 4.05 -44.14 6.22
N HIS A 116 2.99 -44.94 6.01
CA HIS A 116 2.50 -45.90 7.00
C HIS A 116 3.45 -47.10 7.10
N GLY A 117 3.81 -47.49 8.32
CA GLY A 117 4.73 -48.60 8.57
C GLY A 117 5.56 -48.43 9.84
N THR A 118 6.57 -49.29 10.00
CA THR A 118 7.61 -49.20 11.05
C THR A 118 8.97 -48.81 10.48
N GLU A 119 9.12 -48.94 9.16
CA GLU A 119 10.29 -48.55 8.37
C GLU A 119 10.40 -47.02 8.22
N TYR A 120 9.27 -46.30 8.22
CA TYR A 120 9.21 -44.84 8.09
C TYR A 120 9.42 -44.13 9.44
N LYS A 121 10.28 -43.11 9.45
CA LYS A 121 10.82 -42.51 10.68
C LYS A 121 10.18 -41.18 11.11
N LEU A 122 9.00 -40.85 10.57
CA LEU A 122 8.38 -39.52 10.73
C LEU A 122 7.97 -39.28 12.18
N LYS A 123 8.71 -38.42 12.88
CA LYS A 123 8.51 -38.05 14.31
C LYS A 123 7.68 -36.77 14.47
N TYR A 124 7.83 -35.80 13.55
CA TYR A 124 7.25 -34.45 13.66
C TYR A 124 6.49 -34.04 12.38
N LEU A 125 5.26 -33.54 12.52
CA LEU A 125 4.42 -33.13 11.38
C LEU A 125 3.69 -31.79 11.65
N SER A 126 4.04 -30.75 10.91
CA SER A 126 3.40 -29.43 11.00
C SER A 126 2.48 -29.18 9.81
N LEU A 127 1.19 -28.96 10.09
CA LEU A 127 0.07 -28.80 9.16
C LEU A 127 -0.82 -27.57 9.46
N HIS A 128 -0.48 -26.74 10.46
CA HIS A 128 -1.26 -25.55 10.83
C HIS A 128 -1.40 -24.55 9.66
N GLY A 129 -2.50 -23.78 9.65
CA GLY A 129 -2.82 -22.88 8.54
C GLY A 129 -3.10 -23.58 7.20
N ASN A 130 -3.84 -24.70 7.21
CA ASN A 130 -4.33 -25.41 6.02
C ASN A 130 -5.88 -25.47 5.99
N HIS A 131 -6.46 -26.32 5.13
CA HIS A 131 -7.90 -26.42 4.89
C HIS A 131 -8.45 -27.81 5.26
N LEU A 132 -7.91 -28.43 6.31
CA LEU A 132 -8.37 -29.74 6.79
C LEU A 132 -9.71 -29.61 7.52
N ASP A 133 -10.76 -30.19 6.94
CA ASP A 133 -12.15 -30.09 7.37
C ASP A 133 -12.65 -31.30 8.16
N ARG A 134 -12.33 -32.51 7.68
CA ARG A 134 -12.86 -33.79 8.19
C ARG A 134 -11.90 -34.44 9.19
N ILE A 135 -12.35 -34.57 10.44
CA ILE A 135 -11.58 -35.24 11.50
C ILE A 135 -11.33 -36.72 11.19
N ASP A 136 -12.29 -37.42 10.57
CA ASP A 136 -12.13 -38.83 10.18
C ASP A 136 -10.99 -39.01 9.17
N HIS A 137 -10.85 -38.06 8.22
CA HIS A 137 -9.78 -38.10 7.22
C HIS A 137 -8.40 -37.86 7.86
N LEU A 138 -8.33 -36.92 8.80
CA LEU A 138 -7.14 -36.66 9.61
C LEU A 138 -6.73 -37.91 10.40
N LEU A 139 -7.66 -38.50 11.15
CA LEU A 139 -7.41 -39.69 11.97
C LEU A 139 -6.97 -40.88 11.11
N GLN A 140 -7.69 -41.17 10.01
CA GLN A 140 -7.35 -42.25 9.09
C GLN A 140 -5.95 -42.09 8.48
N CYS A 141 -5.57 -40.87 8.09
CA CYS A 141 -4.27 -40.62 7.47
C CYS A 141 -3.11 -40.61 8.49
N LEU A 142 -3.35 -40.27 9.76
CA LEU A 142 -2.30 -40.25 10.79
C LEU A 142 -2.15 -41.58 11.57
N LEU A 143 -3.19 -42.43 11.63
CA LEU A 143 -3.21 -43.64 12.46
C LEU A 143 -2.05 -44.61 12.20
N GLY A 144 -1.67 -44.82 10.94
CA GLY A 144 -0.56 -45.72 10.56
C GLY A 144 0.85 -45.12 10.65
N LEU A 145 0.99 -43.85 11.03
CA LEU A 145 2.29 -43.18 11.21
C LEU A 145 2.87 -43.53 12.61
N GLN A 146 3.36 -44.76 12.78
CA GLN A 146 3.75 -45.30 14.09
C GLN A 146 4.93 -44.55 14.75
N GLY A 147 5.79 -43.92 13.94
CA GLY A 147 6.90 -43.07 14.40
C GLY A 147 6.48 -41.70 14.96
N LEU A 148 5.25 -41.25 14.71
CA LEU A 148 4.81 -39.87 14.94
C LEU A 148 4.67 -39.56 16.44
N ARG A 149 5.18 -38.41 16.87
CA ARG A 149 5.22 -37.99 18.29
C ARG A 149 4.69 -36.57 18.51
N GLU A 150 4.85 -35.67 17.55
CA GLU A 150 4.45 -34.27 17.65
C GLU A 150 3.72 -33.83 16.38
N VAL A 151 2.54 -33.24 16.55
CA VAL A 151 1.68 -32.77 15.45
C VAL A 151 1.22 -31.33 15.73
N THR A 152 1.25 -30.48 14.72
CA THR A 152 0.81 -29.08 14.81
C THR A 152 -0.23 -28.78 13.73
N LEU A 153 -1.49 -28.70 14.09
CA LEU A 153 -2.65 -28.37 13.23
C LEU A 153 -3.24 -26.99 13.57
N SER A 154 -2.91 -26.43 14.74
CA SER A 154 -3.17 -25.05 15.14
C SER A 154 -1.94 -24.43 15.78
N GLN A 155 -1.53 -23.25 15.30
CA GLN A 155 -0.49 -22.42 15.91
C GLN A 155 -0.72 -20.95 15.52
N ASP A 156 -0.34 -20.01 16.39
CA ASP A 156 -0.25 -18.56 16.10
C ASP A 156 -1.50 -17.95 15.41
N GLY A 157 -2.69 -18.36 15.87
CA GLY A 157 -3.97 -17.89 15.33
C GLY A 157 -4.32 -18.40 13.92
N ARG A 158 -3.64 -19.45 13.45
CA ARG A 158 -3.78 -20.03 12.11
C ARG A 158 -4.13 -21.51 12.23
N ASP A 159 -5.39 -21.75 12.54
CA ASP A 159 -5.97 -23.07 12.78
C ASP A 159 -6.48 -23.74 11.48
N ASN A 160 -6.53 -25.07 11.48
CA ASN A 160 -7.31 -25.80 10.49
C ASN A 160 -8.80 -25.80 10.88
N PRO A 161 -9.75 -25.84 9.92
CA PRO A 161 -11.18 -25.92 10.23
C PRO A 161 -11.57 -27.04 11.21
N VAL A 162 -10.90 -28.20 11.15
CA VAL A 162 -11.09 -29.33 12.08
C VAL A 162 -10.82 -28.97 13.55
N CYS A 163 -9.89 -28.06 13.83
CA CYS A 163 -9.54 -27.61 15.18
C CYS A 163 -10.67 -26.83 15.87
N ARG A 164 -11.67 -26.37 15.11
CA ARG A 164 -12.87 -25.66 15.61
C ARG A 164 -13.96 -26.62 16.09
N SER A 165 -13.79 -27.93 15.88
CA SER A 165 -14.74 -28.93 16.38
C SER A 165 -14.59 -29.13 17.90
N PRO A 166 -15.69 -29.11 18.68
CA PRO A 166 -15.60 -29.24 20.14
C PRO A 166 -15.05 -30.63 20.50
N GLY A 167 -14.05 -30.66 21.40
CA GLY A 167 -13.36 -31.90 21.79
C GLY A 167 -12.28 -32.37 20.82
N TYR A 168 -11.99 -31.64 19.73
CA TYR A 168 -10.94 -31.98 18.74
C TYR A 168 -9.64 -32.51 19.38
N MET A 169 -9.08 -31.79 20.35
CA MET A 169 -7.80 -32.14 20.99
C MET A 169 -7.89 -33.47 21.76
N GLU A 170 -9.01 -33.72 22.43
CA GLU A 170 -9.29 -34.96 23.15
C GLU A 170 -9.48 -36.13 22.18
N ILE A 171 -10.28 -35.94 21.13
CA ILE A 171 -10.57 -36.96 20.10
C ILE A 171 -9.27 -37.39 19.42
N VAL A 172 -8.41 -36.44 19.02
CA VAL A 172 -7.14 -36.74 18.36
C VAL A 172 -6.15 -37.41 19.33
N MET A 173 -6.01 -36.92 20.57
CA MET A 173 -5.13 -37.55 21.56
C MET A 173 -5.60 -38.96 21.99
N GLN A 174 -6.92 -39.22 22.04
CA GLN A 174 -7.47 -40.55 22.35
C GLN A 174 -7.33 -41.51 21.16
N SER A 175 -7.60 -41.05 19.94
CA SER A 175 -7.60 -41.90 18.74
C SER A 175 -6.20 -42.18 18.18
N LEU A 176 -5.21 -41.33 18.47
CA LEU A 176 -3.82 -41.46 18.01
C LEU A 176 -2.87 -41.64 19.21
N PRO A 177 -2.80 -42.83 19.82
CA PRO A 177 -2.00 -43.08 21.04
C PRO A 177 -0.49 -42.84 20.87
N GLN A 178 0.02 -42.85 19.63
CA GLN A 178 1.42 -42.57 19.31
C GLN A 178 1.81 -41.09 19.51
N ILE A 179 0.86 -40.16 19.38
CA ILE A 179 1.12 -38.73 19.55
C ILE A 179 1.36 -38.42 21.03
N SER A 180 2.40 -37.66 21.33
CA SER A 180 2.78 -37.20 22.67
C SER A 180 2.50 -35.72 22.90
N VAL A 181 2.57 -34.91 21.83
CA VAL A 181 2.31 -33.46 21.83
C VAL A 181 1.43 -33.11 20.63
N LEU A 182 0.37 -32.32 20.87
CA LEU A 182 -0.55 -31.80 19.86
C LEU A 182 -0.70 -30.29 20.06
N ASP A 183 -0.48 -29.50 19.02
CA ASP A 183 -0.60 -28.02 19.05
C ASP A 183 0.22 -27.37 20.19
N GLY A 184 1.38 -27.95 20.49
CA GLY A 184 2.27 -27.55 21.58
C GLY A 184 1.90 -28.07 22.97
N MET A 185 0.73 -28.69 23.14
CA MET A 185 0.21 -29.20 24.41
C MET A 185 0.53 -30.69 24.60
N ASP A 186 0.91 -31.10 25.80
CA ASP A 186 1.10 -32.52 26.15
C ASP A 186 -0.24 -33.24 26.48
N ARG A 187 -0.18 -34.56 26.71
CA ARG A 187 -1.34 -35.38 27.10
C ARG A 187 -1.96 -35.03 28.47
N LEU A 188 -1.34 -34.15 29.24
CA LEU A 188 -1.82 -33.67 30.54
C LEU A 188 -2.36 -32.22 30.45
N GLY A 189 -2.33 -31.60 29.26
CA GLY A 189 -2.78 -30.23 29.03
C GLY A 189 -1.74 -29.16 29.39
N ASN A 190 -0.47 -29.52 29.60
CA ASN A 190 0.59 -28.53 29.82
C ASN A 190 1.14 -28.00 28.49
N PRO A 191 1.46 -26.70 28.38
CA PRO A 191 2.26 -26.19 27.27
C PRO A 191 3.68 -26.77 27.37
N SER A 192 4.08 -27.53 26.36
CA SER A 192 5.39 -28.18 26.35
C SER A 192 6.52 -27.17 26.18
N HIS A 193 7.61 -27.30 26.96
CA HIS A 193 8.81 -26.46 26.88
C HIS A 193 9.67 -26.76 25.62
N ARG A 194 9.06 -26.63 24.44
CA ARG A 194 9.72 -26.62 23.12
C ARG A 194 9.23 -25.48 22.20
N GLY A 195 8.11 -24.84 22.51
CA GLY A 195 7.64 -23.65 21.79
C GLY A 195 8.64 -22.49 21.88
N LEU A 196 8.76 -21.73 20.79
CA LEU A 196 9.58 -20.52 20.64
C LEU A 196 11.10 -20.71 20.90
N GLY A 197 11.84 -21.09 19.85
CA GLY A 197 13.31 -20.97 19.81
C GLY A 197 14.13 -22.22 20.20
N SER A 198 13.54 -23.42 20.16
CA SER A 198 14.29 -24.66 20.41
C SER A 198 15.43 -24.85 19.38
N PRO A 199 16.66 -25.27 19.77
CA PRO A 199 17.82 -25.38 18.85
C PRO A 199 17.69 -26.40 17.70
N CYS A 200 16.58 -27.13 17.61
CA CYS A 200 16.34 -28.21 16.64
C CYS A 200 16.24 -27.75 15.18
N ASN A 201 16.17 -26.45 14.90
CA ASN A 201 16.11 -25.91 13.53
C ASN A 201 17.49 -25.85 12.82
N ILE A 202 18.55 -26.41 13.42
CA ILE A 202 19.89 -26.48 12.82
C ILE A 202 20.13 -27.88 12.22
N PRO A 203 20.25 -27.99 10.87
CA PRO A 203 20.66 -29.21 10.19
C PRO A 203 21.87 -29.90 10.84
N GLY A 204 21.75 -31.19 11.14
CA GLY A 204 22.80 -32.00 11.76
C GLY A 204 22.87 -32.01 13.30
N LEU A 205 22.16 -31.14 14.02
CA LEU A 205 22.10 -31.21 15.50
C LEU A 205 21.29 -32.43 15.99
N GLU A 206 20.46 -33.00 15.12
CA GLU A 206 19.59 -34.14 15.40
C GLU A 206 20.34 -35.43 15.74
N ASP A 207 21.46 -35.72 15.05
CA ASP A 207 22.30 -36.90 15.33
C ASP A 207 22.89 -36.84 16.76
N TYR A 208 23.13 -35.63 17.30
CA TYR A 208 23.58 -35.42 18.69
C TYR A 208 22.44 -35.51 19.72
N LEU A 209 21.23 -35.06 19.34
CA LEU A 209 20.06 -35.11 20.22
C LEU A 209 19.47 -36.52 20.33
N ASP A 210 19.39 -37.30 19.24
CA ASP A 210 19.01 -38.72 19.33
C ASP A 210 20.08 -39.55 20.08
N LEU A 211 21.36 -39.16 20.05
CA LEU A 211 22.42 -39.78 20.87
C LEU A 211 22.23 -39.51 22.37
N LEU A 212 21.75 -38.31 22.74
CA LEU A 212 21.46 -37.92 24.14
C LEU A 212 20.11 -38.43 24.65
N LEU A 213 19.15 -38.71 23.77
CA LEU A 213 17.78 -39.13 24.10
C LEU A 213 17.54 -40.65 23.91
N SER A 214 18.53 -41.39 23.40
CA SER A 214 18.48 -42.86 23.34
C SER A 214 18.66 -43.48 24.72
N SER A 215 17.59 -44.08 25.27
CA SER A 215 17.53 -44.61 26.64
C SER A 215 18.47 -45.78 26.97
N ASP A 216 19.36 -46.21 26.07
CA ASP A 216 20.22 -47.41 26.21
C ASP A 216 21.57 -47.11 26.93
N THR A 217 21.52 -46.21 27.92
CA THR A 217 22.69 -45.69 28.67
C THR A 217 23.38 -46.72 29.57
N MET A 218 22.90 -47.96 29.61
CA MET A 218 23.51 -49.06 30.37
C MET A 218 24.49 -49.91 29.55
N LYS A 219 24.16 -50.31 28.32
CA LYS A 219 25.02 -51.23 27.53
C LYS A 219 26.24 -50.57 26.91
N VAL A 220 26.12 -49.30 26.50
CA VAL A 220 27.25 -48.54 25.94
C VAL A 220 28.32 -48.29 27.01
N ARG A 221 27.95 -48.29 28.30
CA ARG A 221 28.86 -47.98 29.42
C ARG A 221 29.91 -49.08 29.67
N GLU A 222 29.58 -50.35 29.45
CA GLU A 222 30.56 -51.44 29.54
C GLU A 222 31.52 -51.43 28.33
N SER A 223 31.01 -51.19 27.13
CA SER A 223 31.83 -51.09 25.91
C SER A 223 32.85 -49.94 25.98
N ILE A 224 32.47 -48.81 26.60
CA ILE A 224 33.36 -47.66 26.81
C ILE A 224 34.36 -47.92 27.95
N ASN A 225 33.98 -48.60 29.03
CA ASN A 225 34.89 -48.92 30.14
C ASN A 225 36.08 -49.81 29.72
N LEU A 226 35.93 -50.64 28.68
CA LEU A 226 37.04 -51.42 28.10
C LEU A 226 37.94 -50.62 27.14
N LEU A 227 37.52 -49.42 26.69
CA LEU A 227 38.30 -48.57 25.79
C LEU A 227 39.00 -47.40 26.50
N ILE A 228 38.58 -47.03 27.71
CA ILE A 228 39.14 -45.92 28.49
C ILE A 228 40.50 -46.24 29.15
N ASN A 229 40.83 -47.52 29.37
CA ASN A 229 42.09 -47.93 30.01
C ASN A 229 43.25 -48.13 29.01
N GLY A 230 43.44 -47.19 28.08
CA GLY A 230 44.57 -47.13 27.15
C GLY A 230 45.00 -45.67 26.87
N PRO A 231 46.29 -45.30 26.99
CA PRO A 231 46.72 -43.90 26.97
C PRO A 231 46.80 -43.31 25.54
N LEU A 232 45.65 -42.91 24.98
CA LEU A 232 45.56 -42.26 23.67
C LEU A 232 46.02 -40.79 23.71
N THR A 233 47.34 -40.64 23.62
CA THR A 233 48.07 -39.37 23.57
C THR A 233 47.73 -38.57 22.31
N THR A 234 47.21 -37.35 22.42
CA THR A 234 47.05 -36.40 21.29
C THR A 234 47.82 -35.09 21.57
N PRO A 235 49.12 -35.02 21.23
CA PRO A 235 50.03 -34.03 21.81
C PRO A 235 50.04 -32.71 21.04
N ARG A 236 49.13 -31.77 21.36
CA ARG A 236 49.32 -30.34 21.00
C ARG A 236 48.52 -29.30 21.80
N LEU A 237 47.34 -29.61 22.35
CA LEU A 237 46.48 -28.57 22.94
C LEU A 237 46.89 -28.18 24.39
N ASP A 238 47.13 -29.16 25.27
CA ASP A 238 47.45 -28.88 26.68
C ASP A 238 48.76 -28.13 26.88
N LYS A 239 49.72 -28.30 25.97
CA LYS A 239 51.01 -27.59 26.02
C LYS A 239 50.81 -26.08 25.81
N VAL A 240 49.82 -25.68 25.00
CA VAL A 240 49.44 -24.27 24.80
C VAL A 240 48.67 -23.75 26.03
N LEU A 241 47.73 -24.53 26.59
CA LEU A 241 47.00 -24.14 27.79
C LEU A 241 47.91 -23.99 29.03
N THR A 242 48.94 -24.83 29.15
CA THR A 242 49.95 -24.72 30.22
C THR A 242 50.79 -23.45 30.04
N GLN A 243 51.26 -23.17 28.82
CA GLN A 243 52.00 -21.94 28.51
C GLN A 243 51.17 -20.67 28.72
N PHE A 244 49.86 -20.72 28.43
CA PHE A 244 48.95 -19.59 28.67
C PHE A 244 48.76 -19.33 30.17
N ARG A 245 48.56 -20.39 30.97
CA ARG A 245 48.47 -20.28 32.44
C ARG A 245 49.77 -19.84 33.11
N GLN A 246 50.93 -20.21 32.54
CA GLN A 246 52.24 -19.76 33.05
C GLN A 246 52.53 -18.28 32.72
N ARG A 247 52.09 -17.75 31.57
CA ARG A 247 52.29 -16.33 31.23
C ARG A 247 51.52 -15.36 32.12
N ILE A 248 50.29 -15.70 32.50
CA ILE A 248 49.47 -14.88 33.40
C ILE A 248 50.06 -14.82 34.82
N ALA A 249 50.94 -15.77 35.18
CA ALA A 249 51.61 -15.83 36.47
C ALA A 249 52.97 -15.10 36.53
N SER A 250 53.41 -14.42 35.47
CA SER A 250 54.77 -13.84 35.36
C SER A 250 54.87 -12.32 35.16
N GLU A 251 53.75 -11.59 35.07
CA GLU A 251 53.74 -10.12 34.87
C GLU A 251 52.92 -9.39 35.95
N ALA A 252 53.29 -9.55 37.23
CA ALA A 252 52.62 -8.87 38.35
C ALA A 252 53.48 -8.70 39.62
N ILE A 253 54.62 -7.97 39.54
CA ILE A 253 55.31 -7.44 40.74
C ILE A 253 55.78 -6.00 40.50
N THR A 254 55.08 -5.03 41.08
CA THR A 254 55.71 -3.93 41.84
C THR A 254 54.72 -3.36 42.85
N ASP A 255 55.20 -3.18 44.09
CA ASP A 255 54.49 -2.77 45.32
C ASP A 255 54.28 -1.23 45.43
N PRO A 256 53.68 -0.66 46.51
CA PRO A 256 53.08 -1.27 47.72
C PRO A 256 51.70 -0.71 48.17
N ALA A 257 51.02 -1.41 49.11
CA ALA A 257 50.77 -0.91 50.50
C ALA A 257 49.61 -1.60 51.28
N ALA A 258 49.86 -1.83 52.58
CA ALA A 258 48.91 -1.93 53.72
C ALA A 258 47.83 -3.04 53.78
N GLN A 259 48.13 -4.08 54.57
CA GLN A 259 47.19 -4.91 55.38
C GLN A 259 47.16 -4.39 56.85
N PRO A 260 46.44 -4.99 57.84
CA PRO A 260 45.56 -6.19 57.84
C PRO A 260 44.09 -5.81 58.23
N ASP A 261 43.18 -6.57 58.88
CA ASP A 261 43.10 -7.93 59.51
C ASP A 261 41.57 -8.35 59.51
N ARG A 262 41.08 -9.31 60.33
CA ARG A 262 41.07 -10.78 60.15
C ARG A 262 40.23 -11.45 61.28
N GLN A 263 39.80 -12.72 61.08
CA GLN A 263 39.18 -13.63 62.09
C GLN A 263 37.77 -13.24 62.65
N SER A 264 36.87 -14.15 63.09
CA SER A 264 36.70 -15.61 62.87
C SER A 264 35.42 -16.21 63.52
N LEU A 265 34.94 -17.38 63.03
CA LEU A 265 34.15 -18.46 63.70
C LEU A 265 32.66 -18.17 64.12
N GLN A 266 31.62 -18.85 63.59
CA GLN A 266 31.06 -20.21 63.93
C GLN A 266 30.39 -20.35 65.32
N PRO A 267 29.48 -21.34 65.59
CA PRO A 267 28.59 -22.16 64.73
C PRO A 267 27.11 -22.20 65.26
N ALA A 268 26.30 -23.22 64.92
CA ALA A 268 24.83 -23.25 65.13
C ALA A 268 24.28 -24.41 66.01
N ARG A 269 23.02 -24.29 66.52
CA ARG A 269 22.17 -25.41 67.02
C ARG A 269 20.66 -25.04 67.20
N SER A 270 19.76 -25.91 66.69
CA SER A 270 18.48 -26.47 67.27
C SER A 270 17.58 -25.65 68.24
N THR A 271 16.23 -25.75 68.31
CA THR A 271 15.08 -26.53 67.73
C THR A 271 13.77 -26.04 68.43
N ALA A 272 12.50 -26.42 68.17
CA ALA A 272 11.66 -26.80 67.00
C ALA A 272 10.26 -27.25 67.53
N ALA A 273 9.12 -27.02 66.83
CA ALA A 273 7.78 -27.46 67.28
C ALA A 273 6.68 -27.53 66.17
N ASP A 274 5.68 -28.40 66.38
CA ASP A 274 4.43 -28.69 65.61
C ASP A 274 3.18 -28.31 66.49
N PRO A 275 1.85 -28.55 66.19
CA PRO A 275 1.21 -29.54 65.27
C PRO A 275 -0.17 -29.21 64.57
N ALA A 276 -0.61 -30.13 63.70
CA ALA A 276 -1.99 -30.68 63.48
C ALA A 276 -3.22 -29.87 62.93
N GLU A 277 -4.11 -30.60 62.22
CA GLU A 277 -5.47 -30.20 61.75
C GLU A 277 -6.55 -30.31 62.86
N PRO A 278 -7.80 -29.80 62.67
CA PRO A 278 -8.86 -30.67 62.12
C PRO A 278 -10.06 -29.98 61.37
N VAL A 279 -11.02 -30.82 60.94
CA VAL A 279 -12.42 -30.53 60.51
C VAL A 279 -12.68 -30.01 59.09
N ASN A 280 -12.90 -30.96 58.19
CA ASN A 280 -13.98 -30.86 57.20
C ASN A 280 -15.32 -31.18 57.88
N GLU A 281 -16.25 -30.22 57.96
CA GLU A 281 -17.72 -30.41 57.96
C GLU A 281 -18.43 -29.10 58.34
N GLN A 282 -19.16 -28.48 57.38
CA GLN A 282 -20.39 -27.65 57.57
C GLN A 282 -20.69 -26.75 56.35
N ARG A 283 -19.69 -26.32 55.58
CA ARG A 283 -19.92 -25.45 54.40
C ARG A 283 -20.63 -26.15 53.23
N ILE A 284 -20.61 -27.48 53.19
CA ILE A 284 -21.32 -28.33 52.21
C ILE A 284 -22.82 -28.50 52.57
N ARG A 285 -23.35 -27.81 53.60
CA ARG A 285 -24.78 -27.89 54.00
C ARG A 285 -25.53 -26.55 54.07
N LYS A 286 -25.08 -25.50 53.35
CA LYS A 286 -25.78 -24.18 53.35
C LYS A 286 -25.91 -23.45 52.01
N LEU A 287 -25.61 -24.09 50.88
CA LEU A 287 -25.91 -23.55 49.54
C LEU A 287 -26.94 -24.37 48.73
N GLU A 288 -27.28 -25.59 49.17
CA GLU A 288 -28.36 -26.38 48.57
C GLU A 288 -29.76 -25.90 49.01
N ASP A 289 -29.88 -25.30 50.22
CA ASP A 289 -31.15 -24.82 50.78
C ASP A 289 -31.59 -23.43 50.29
N GLN A 290 -30.73 -22.64 49.63
CA GLN A 290 -31.04 -21.23 49.32
C GLN A 290 -31.71 -20.96 47.95
N VAL A 291 -31.82 -21.96 47.06
CA VAL A 291 -32.47 -21.77 45.74
C VAL A 291 -33.68 -22.71 45.52
N SER A 292 -33.98 -23.58 46.48
CA SER A 292 -35.29 -24.26 46.56
C SER A 292 -36.47 -23.33 46.88
N GLN A 293 -36.22 -22.01 46.98
CA GLN A 293 -37.22 -20.95 47.12
C GLN A 293 -37.31 -20.01 45.89
N LEU A 294 -37.27 -20.55 44.68
CA LEU A 294 -38.01 -19.97 43.54
C LEU A 294 -39.05 -20.96 43.02
N ILE A 295 -40.17 -20.96 43.72
CA ILE A 295 -41.35 -21.80 43.50
C ILE A 295 -42.00 -21.44 42.15
N GLN A 296 -41.91 -22.40 41.21
CA GLN A 296 -43.03 -22.89 40.39
C GLN A 296 -44.02 -21.86 39.80
N GLN A 297 -44.00 -21.67 38.46
CA GLN A 297 -45.25 -21.69 37.66
C GLN A 297 -45.06 -21.86 36.13
N VAL A 298 -45.59 -23.00 35.64
CA VAL A 298 -46.50 -23.13 34.47
C VAL A 298 -46.04 -22.85 33.01
N SER A 299 -46.52 -23.74 32.12
CA SER A 299 -46.85 -23.59 30.68
C SER A 299 -45.93 -24.11 29.53
N THR A 300 -46.37 -25.24 28.96
CA THR A 300 -46.62 -25.48 27.51
C THR A 300 -45.53 -25.28 26.42
N ARG A 301 -44.88 -26.40 26.05
CA ARG A 301 -44.97 -27.14 24.75
C ARG A 301 -45.91 -26.60 23.63
N PRO A 302 -45.80 -27.04 22.34
CA PRO A 302 -44.74 -27.85 21.67
C PRO A 302 -44.39 -27.51 20.19
N VAL A 303 -43.35 -28.19 19.70
CA VAL A 303 -43.18 -28.88 18.38
C VAL A 303 -44.43 -29.05 17.49
N VAL A 304 -44.30 -28.90 16.15
CA VAL A 304 -44.68 -29.90 15.08
C VAL A 304 -44.51 -29.37 13.64
N THR A 305 -44.27 -30.32 12.73
CA THR A 305 -43.76 -30.29 11.36
C THR A 305 -44.72 -29.83 10.23
N LEU A 306 -44.14 -29.70 9.02
CA LEU A 306 -44.56 -30.37 7.76
C LEU A 306 -45.13 -29.53 6.58
N ARG A 307 -44.33 -29.50 5.49
CA ARG A 307 -44.69 -29.62 4.06
C ARG A 307 -45.74 -28.71 3.39
N LYS A 308 -45.26 -28.08 2.31
CA LYS A 308 -45.86 -27.96 0.95
C LYS A 308 -47.10 -27.05 0.82
N ALA A 309 -47.45 -26.57 -0.37
CA ALA A 309 -46.75 -26.21 -1.62
C ALA A 309 -47.82 -25.71 -2.62
N LYS A 310 -47.40 -25.22 -3.80
CA LYS A 310 -48.25 -25.00 -5.00
C LYS A 310 -49.24 -23.82 -4.85
N ARG A 311 -49.69 -23.15 -5.93
CA ARG A 311 -49.47 -23.34 -7.39
C ARG A 311 -49.82 -22.04 -8.16
N ASP A 312 -49.33 -21.94 -9.40
CA ASP A 312 -49.97 -21.36 -10.61
C ASP A 312 -50.50 -19.90 -10.59
N THR A 313 -50.62 -19.15 -11.69
CA THR A 313 -50.39 -19.45 -13.13
C THR A 313 -49.95 -18.18 -13.89
N ASP A 314 -49.32 -18.36 -15.07
CA ASP A 314 -48.94 -17.29 -16.00
C ASP A 314 -50.12 -16.67 -16.78
N ARG A 315 -49.91 -15.45 -17.31
CA ARG A 315 -50.17 -14.96 -18.69
C ARG A 315 -50.29 -13.42 -18.70
N THR A 316 -50.02 -12.69 -19.79
CA THR A 316 -49.81 -13.04 -21.21
C THR A 316 -48.50 -12.48 -21.80
N SER A 317 -48.04 -13.08 -22.90
CA SER A 317 -46.97 -12.59 -23.79
C SER A 317 -47.51 -11.72 -24.93
N GLU A 318 -46.63 -10.98 -25.62
CA GLU A 318 -46.42 -10.91 -27.10
C GLU A 318 -45.63 -9.61 -27.44
N SER A 319 -44.44 -9.66 -28.07
CA SER A 319 -44.06 -9.96 -29.48
C SER A 319 -44.03 -8.68 -30.37
N GLU A 320 -43.22 -8.52 -31.43
CA GLU A 320 -41.96 -9.15 -31.86
C GLU A 320 -41.25 -8.28 -32.94
N CYS A 321 -39.93 -8.47 -33.14
CA CYS A 321 -39.16 -8.16 -34.37
C CYS A 321 -39.11 -6.71 -34.92
N ASP A 322 -38.30 -6.35 -35.94
CA ASP A 322 -36.85 -6.60 -36.20
C ASP A 322 -36.35 -5.59 -37.30
N SER A 323 -35.02 -5.46 -37.46
CA SER A 323 -34.28 -4.77 -38.56
C SER A 323 -34.33 -3.21 -38.63
N GLY A 324 -33.32 -2.52 -39.16
CA GLY A 324 -31.94 -2.93 -39.49
C GLY A 324 -31.19 -2.00 -40.48
N LYS A 325 -29.87 -1.82 -40.26
CA LYS A 325 -28.85 -1.27 -41.22
C LYS A 325 -29.00 0.24 -41.61
N GLU A 326 -27.97 0.99 -42.06
CA GLU A 326 -26.53 0.71 -42.22
C GLU A 326 -25.61 1.97 -42.17
N ASN A 327 -24.33 1.73 -41.86
CA ASN A 327 -23.11 2.41 -42.34
C ASN A 327 -23.05 3.92 -42.67
N ARG A 328 -22.17 4.65 -41.95
CA ARG A 328 -21.11 5.46 -42.59
C ARG A 328 -19.91 5.75 -41.67
N ARG A 329 -18.73 5.22 -42.03
CA ARG A 329 -17.43 5.54 -41.40
C ARG A 329 -16.90 6.91 -41.89
N ARG A 330 -16.28 7.70 -41.01
CA ARG A 330 -15.07 8.49 -41.33
C ARG A 330 -14.25 8.83 -40.09
N THR A 331 -12.95 8.99 -40.28
CA THR A 331 -11.93 9.15 -39.23
C THR A 331 -11.72 10.61 -38.81
N ARG A 332 -11.38 10.86 -37.54
CA ARG A 332 -10.38 11.87 -37.10
C ARG A 332 -10.16 11.95 -35.58
N ILE A 333 -8.89 11.82 -35.18
CA ILE A 333 -8.16 12.60 -34.15
C ILE A 333 -8.95 13.02 -32.87
N PRO A 334 -8.66 12.44 -31.69
CA PRO A 334 -9.12 13.01 -30.43
C PRO A 334 -8.36 14.31 -30.11
N LYS A 335 -9.07 15.43 -29.96
CA LYS A 335 -8.52 16.69 -29.39
C LYS A 335 -9.31 17.09 -28.15
N HIS A 336 -8.63 17.21 -27.01
CA HIS A 336 -9.18 17.83 -25.80
C HIS A 336 -9.55 19.30 -26.04
N ARG A 337 -10.83 19.60 -26.27
CA ARG A 337 -11.41 20.94 -26.06
C ARG A 337 -12.95 20.90 -26.07
N ASN A 338 -13.60 20.73 -24.91
CA ASN A 338 -15.04 21.05 -24.73
C ASN A 338 -15.55 21.14 -23.28
N THR A 339 -14.69 21.50 -22.31
CA THR A 339 -15.08 21.76 -20.91
C THR A 339 -15.38 23.24 -20.60
N LEU A 340 -15.18 24.13 -21.57
CA LEU A 340 -15.40 25.58 -21.42
C LEU A 340 -16.77 26.05 -21.93
N THR A 341 -17.27 25.38 -22.98
CA THR A 341 -18.51 25.69 -23.72
C THR A 341 -19.79 25.40 -22.91
N THR A 342 -19.76 24.47 -21.96
CA THR A 342 -20.91 24.21 -21.05
C THR A 342 -21.04 25.24 -19.93
N ARG A 343 -19.95 25.99 -19.61
CA ARG A 343 -19.95 27.08 -18.62
C ARG A 343 -20.33 28.44 -19.22
N THR A 344 -20.32 28.60 -20.55
CA THR A 344 -20.91 29.77 -21.22
C THR A 344 -22.41 29.58 -21.36
N THR A 345 -22.88 28.45 -21.90
CA THR A 345 -24.32 28.19 -22.12
C THR A 345 -25.14 28.30 -20.83
N SER A 346 -24.69 27.74 -19.70
CA SER A 346 -25.42 27.88 -18.43
C SER A 346 -25.45 29.32 -17.88
N LYS A 347 -24.48 30.18 -18.25
CA LYS A 347 -24.51 31.62 -17.91
C LYS A 347 -25.38 32.41 -18.87
N GLU A 348 -25.39 32.04 -20.14
CA GLU A 348 -26.28 32.57 -21.17
C GLU A 348 -27.74 32.21 -20.87
N GLU A 349 -28.04 30.98 -20.45
CA GLU A 349 -29.36 30.58 -19.93
C GLU A 349 -29.80 31.40 -18.71
N ARG A 350 -28.91 31.59 -17.73
CA ARG A 350 -29.24 32.37 -16.51
C ARG A 350 -29.49 33.84 -16.86
N ARG A 351 -28.68 34.42 -17.75
CA ARG A 351 -28.89 35.77 -18.29
C ARG A 351 -30.20 35.86 -19.07
N TRP A 352 -30.48 34.92 -19.97
CA TRP A 352 -31.71 34.87 -20.76
C TRP A 352 -32.95 34.70 -19.87
N LYS A 353 -32.91 33.85 -18.83
CA LYS A 353 -34.01 33.70 -17.85
C LYS A 353 -34.24 34.99 -17.06
N ALA A 354 -33.17 35.68 -16.64
CA ALA A 354 -33.27 36.99 -15.99
C ALA A 354 -33.78 38.08 -16.94
N GLU A 355 -33.35 38.08 -18.19
CA GLU A 355 -33.76 39.04 -19.22
C GLU A 355 -35.22 38.83 -19.64
N GLN A 356 -35.69 37.58 -19.73
CA GLN A 356 -37.11 37.25 -19.93
C GLN A 356 -37.98 37.73 -18.77
N ALA A 357 -37.52 37.60 -17.51
CA ALA A 357 -38.22 38.15 -16.35
C ALA A 357 -38.25 39.69 -16.40
N ALA A 358 -37.13 40.34 -16.70
CA ALA A 358 -37.04 41.79 -16.84
C ALA A 358 -37.92 42.34 -17.99
N ARG A 359 -37.97 41.63 -19.13
CA ARG A 359 -38.85 41.97 -20.26
C ARG A 359 -40.33 41.90 -19.87
N LYS A 360 -40.76 40.83 -19.20
CA LYS A 360 -42.14 40.71 -18.69
C LYS A 360 -42.51 41.83 -17.73
N LEU A 361 -41.66 42.10 -16.72
CA LEU A 361 -41.88 43.22 -15.80
C LEU A 361 -41.90 44.57 -16.51
N THR A 362 -41.13 44.74 -17.60
CA THR A 362 -41.15 45.96 -18.43
C THR A 362 -42.44 46.08 -19.25
N GLU A 363 -43.00 44.97 -19.73
CA GLU A 363 -44.29 44.94 -20.44
C GLU A 363 -45.46 45.18 -19.48
N GLU A 364 -45.43 44.60 -18.28
CA GLU A 364 -46.39 44.85 -17.20
C GLU A 364 -46.36 46.31 -16.74
N LEU A 365 -45.17 46.88 -16.51
CA LEU A 365 -45.00 48.30 -16.19
C LEU A 365 -45.49 49.22 -17.31
N LYS A 366 -45.23 48.90 -18.59
CA LYS A 366 -45.79 49.65 -19.73
C LYS A 366 -47.32 49.56 -19.79
N GLY A 367 -47.89 48.38 -19.52
CA GLY A 367 -49.34 48.19 -19.48
C GLY A 367 -50.01 48.97 -18.34
N LEU A 368 -49.36 49.05 -17.17
CA LEU A 368 -49.80 49.90 -16.06
C LEU A 368 -49.65 51.40 -16.39
N GLN A 369 -48.53 51.80 -16.99
CA GLN A 369 -48.27 53.18 -17.39
C GLN A 369 -49.28 53.66 -18.46
N ALA A 370 -49.63 52.80 -19.42
CA ALA A 370 -50.65 53.08 -20.43
C ALA A 370 -52.03 53.37 -19.80
N LYS A 371 -52.47 52.52 -18.88
CA LYS A 371 -53.72 52.73 -18.11
C LYS A 371 -53.70 54.04 -17.31
N VAL A 372 -52.57 54.38 -16.71
CA VAL A 372 -52.40 55.64 -15.96
C VAL A 372 -52.41 56.87 -16.88
N SER A 373 -52.01 56.77 -18.16
CA SER A 373 -52.29 57.82 -19.15
C SER A 373 -53.76 57.86 -19.57
N GLU A 374 -54.38 56.72 -19.87
CA GLU A 374 -55.79 56.63 -20.27
C GLU A 374 -56.72 57.25 -19.21
N GLU A 375 -56.49 57.00 -17.91
CA GLU A 375 -57.25 57.63 -16.83
C GLU A 375 -57.06 59.16 -16.77
N LYS A 376 -55.85 59.65 -17.02
CA LYS A 376 -55.55 61.10 -17.03
C LYS A 376 -56.17 61.81 -18.21
N ASP A 377 -56.16 61.19 -19.39
CA ASP A 377 -56.78 61.74 -20.59
C ASP A 377 -58.31 61.77 -20.45
N LEU A 378 -58.91 60.71 -19.89
CA LEU A 378 -60.33 60.71 -19.51
C LEU A 378 -60.66 61.81 -18.48
N GLN A 379 -59.83 62.00 -17.46
CA GLN A 379 -60.00 63.06 -16.46
C GLN A 379 -59.85 64.47 -17.09
N SER A 380 -58.91 64.65 -18.03
CA SER A 380 -58.72 65.92 -18.76
C SER A 380 -59.92 66.24 -19.65
N MET A 381 -60.42 65.26 -20.41
CA MET A 381 -61.65 65.38 -21.20
C MET A 381 -62.86 65.67 -20.31
N ALA A 382 -62.94 65.07 -19.13
CA ALA A 382 -63.99 65.35 -18.15
C ALA A 382 -63.93 66.80 -17.63
N LEU A 383 -62.75 67.34 -17.31
CA LEU A 383 -62.61 68.74 -16.89
C LEU A 383 -63.02 69.70 -18.01
N HIS A 384 -62.44 69.57 -19.21
CA HIS A 384 -62.75 70.44 -20.35
C HIS A 384 -64.23 70.45 -20.75
N THR A 385 -64.91 69.30 -20.71
CA THR A 385 -66.36 69.24 -20.99
C THR A 385 -67.20 69.90 -19.89
N THR A 386 -66.75 69.88 -18.63
CA THR A 386 -67.42 70.60 -17.53
C THR A 386 -67.29 72.11 -17.70
N ASP A 387 -66.09 72.60 -17.99
CA ASP A 387 -65.85 74.04 -18.09
C ASP A 387 -66.49 74.65 -19.35
N ARG A 388 -66.60 73.88 -20.44
CA ARG A 388 -67.40 74.28 -21.61
C ARG A 388 -68.90 74.41 -21.30
N LEU A 389 -69.46 73.55 -20.44
CA LEU A 389 -70.85 73.69 -19.99
C LEU A 389 -71.03 74.95 -19.12
N LYS A 390 -70.09 75.24 -18.22
CA LYS A 390 -70.10 76.50 -17.42
C LYS A 390 -70.01 77.74 -18.31
N GLU A 391 -69.16 77.73 -19.34
CA GLU A 391 -69.00 78.82 -20.31
C GLU A 391 -70.31 79.11 -21.07
N LEU A 392 -71.01 78.06 -21.52
CA LEU A 392 -72.30 78.20 -22.20
C LEU A 392 -73.40 78.72 -21.26
N LEU A 393 -73.45 78.22 -20.03
CA LEU A 393 -74.39 78.66 -19.00
C LEU A 393 -74.18 80.14 -18.64
N LEU A 394 -72.93 80.60 -18.55
CA LEU A 394 -72.61 82.02 -18.36
C LEU A 394 -73.06 82.91 -19.54
N LYS A 395 -72.86 82.45 -20.78
CA LYS A 395 -73.27 83.19 -22.00
C LYS A 395 -74.78 83.29 -22.16
N GLU A 396 -75.51 82.21 -21.91
CA GLU A 396 -76.98 82.23 -21.93
C GLU A 396 -77.53 83.08 -20.76
N ARG A 397 -76.80 83.19 -19.63
CA ARG A 397 -77.15 84.08 -18.52
C ARG A 397 -76.92 85.57 -18.83
N SER A 398 -75.81 85.94 -19.48
CA SER A 398 -75.57 87.34 -19.86
C SER A 398 -76.56 87.78 -20.95
N GLY A 399 -76.73 86.99 -22.01
CA GLY A 399 -77.70 87.28 -23.07
C GLY A 399 -79.13 87.40 -22.56
N ARG A 400 -79.55 86.58 -21.59
CA ARG A 400 -80.84 86.77 -20.92
C ARG A 400 -80.92 88.11 -20.18
N SER A 401 -79.88 88.49 -19.42
CA SER A 401 -79.86 89.75 -18.67
C SER A 401 -79.90 90.98 -19.60
N GLU A 402 -79.18 90.93 -20.72
CA GLU A 402 -79.20 91.97 -21.76
C GLU A 402 -80.62 92.14 -22.33
N LEU A 403 -81.28 91.02 -22.69
CA LEU A 403 -82.66 91.03 -23.19
C LEU A 403 -83.68 91.49 -22.13
N GLU A 404 -83.48 91.16 -20.85
CA GLU A 404 -84.32 91.63 -19.74
C GLU A 404 -84.23 93.16 -19.59
N THR A 405 -83.02 93.74 -19.58
CA THR A 405 -82.88 95.22 -19.57
C THR A 405 -83.47 95.88 -20.83
N ARG A 406 -83.42 95.22 -21.99
CA ARG A 406 -84.06 95.73 -23.21
C ARG A 406 -85.59 95.66 -23.16
N ILE A 407 -86.18 94.71 -22.45
CA ILE A 407 -87.63 94.70 -22.18
C ILE A 407 -88.00 95.88 -21.29
N GLU A 408 -87.23 96.18 -20.24
CA GLU A 408 -87.47 97.34 -19.36
C GLU A 408 -87.41 98.67 -20.14
N GLU A 409 -86.41 98.85 -21.03
CA GLU A 409 -86.37 100.00 -21.94
C GLU A 409 -87.62 100.12 -22.82
N LEU A 410 -88.05 99.00 -23.42
CA LEU A 410 -89.20 98.97 -24.33
C LEU A 410 -90.52 99.18 -23.57
N GLU A 411 -90.64 98.65 -22.35
CA GLU A 411 -91.78 98.87 -21.45
C GLU A 411 -91.90 100.35 -21.07
N GLY A 412 -90.81 101.02 -20.68
CA GLY A 412 -90.81 102.46 -20.41
C GLY A 412 -91.21 103.30 -21.65
N ARG A 413 -90.70 102.94 -22.84
CA ARG A 413 -91.08 103.59 -24.11
C ARG A 413 -92.55 103.36 -24.47
N CYS A 414 -93.07 102.15 -24.27
CA CYS A 414 -94.49 101.83 -24.47
C CYS A 414 -95.39 102.57 -23.49
N GLN A 415 -95.01 102.67 -22.21
CA GLN A 415 -95.74 103.42 -21.19
C GLN A 415 -95.81 104.90 -21.55
N SER A 416 -94.68 105.53 -21.90
CA SER A 416 -94.64 106.94 -22.31
C SER A 416 -95.49 107.23 -23.55
N LEU A 417 -95.45 106.36 -24.57
CA LEU A 417 -96.30 106.53 -25.76
C LEU A 417 -97.78 106.25 -25.50
N THR A 418 -98.11 105.33 -24.59
CA THR A 418 -99.50 105.11 -24.14
C THR A 418 -100.02 106.31 -23.37
N GLN A 419 -99.21 106.89 -22.48
CA GLN A 419 -99.54 108.11 -21.73
C GLN A 419 -99.71 109.32 -22.68
N GLN A 420 -98.87 109.45 -23.71
CA GLN A 420 -99.05 110.47 -24.76
C GLN A 420 -100.32 110.25 -25.59
N LEU A 421 -100.70 109.00 -25.90
CA LEU A 421 -101.97 108.67 -26.54
C LEU A 421 -103.17 109.00 -25.64
N GLU A 422 -103.09 108.73 -24.33
CA GLU A 422 -104.13 109.09 -23.37
C GLU A 422 -104.24 110.60 -23.14
N GLN A 423 -103.11 111.31 -23.16
CA GLN A 423 -103.08 112.78 -23.11
C GLN A 423 -103.65 113.39 -24.40
N ALA A 424 -103.41 112.78 -25.56
CA ALA A 424 -104.07 113.16 -26.81
C ALA A 424 -105.58 112.90 -26.75
N ARG A 425 -106.02 111.70 -26.35
CA ARG A 425 -107.45 111.32 -26.20
C ARG A 425 -108.19 112.20 -25.19
N SER A 426 -107.53 112.63 -24.11
CA SER A 426 -108.12 113.53 -23.11
C SER A 426 -108.18 114.98 -23.60
N ASN A 427 -107.13 115.49 -24.26
CA ASN A 427 -107.17 116.80 -24.92
C ASN A 427 -108.26 116.87 -26.02
N GLU A 428 -108.47 115.78 -26.76
CA GLU A 428 -109.55 115.65 -27.75
C GLU A 428 -110.94 115.64 -27.09
N LYS A 429 -111.12 114.88 -26.00
CA LYS A 429 -112.35 114.91 -25.17
C LYS A 429 -112.61 116.27 -24.51
N ILE A 430 -111.56 117.02 -24.15
CA ILE A 430 -111.66 118.37 -23.58
C ILE A 430 -112.13 119.34 -24.68
N ARG A 431 -111.52 119.31 -25.87
CA ARG A 431 -111.99 120.09 -27.04
C ARG A 431 -113.45 119.80 -27.41
N LEU A 432 -113.88 118.54 -27.32
CA LEU A 432 -115.28 118.13 -27.54
C LEU A 432 -116.25 118.68 -26.49
N ARG A 433 -115.79 118.98 -25.27
CA ARG A 433 -116.58 119.67 -24.23
C ARG A 433 -116.54 121.19 -24.39
N GLU A 434 -115.38 121.77 -24.61
CA GLU A 434 -115.20 123.22 -24.83
C GLU A 434 -115.94 123.72 -26.08
N GLY A 435 -116.15 122.85 -27.07
CA GLY A 435 -116.97 123.12 -28.25
C GLY A 435 -118.47 123.36 -27.99
N GLN A 436 -119.00 123.10 -26.79
CA GLN A 436 -120.44 123.25 -26.49
C GLN A 436 -120.85 124.64 -25.99
N PHE A 437 -119.90 125.56 -25.71
CA PHE A 437 -120.19 126.89 -25.15
C PHE A 437 -119.73 128.06 -26.05
N SER A 438 -119.95 127.97 -27.37
CA SER A 438 -120.05 129.16 -28.24
C SER A 438 -120.86 128.90 -29.51
N VAL A 439 -121.76 129.81 -29.86
CA VAL A 439 -122.61 129.71 -31.06
C VAL A 439 -121.93 130.42 -32.23
N THR A 440 -121.18 129.67 -33.04
CA THR A 440 -120.82 130.04 -34.43
C THR A 440 -120.30 128.80 -35.16
N GLY A 441 -121.06 128.29 -36.13
CA GLY A 441 -120.72 127.05 -36.85
C GLY A 441 -119.96 127.27 -38.16
N TRP A 442 -119.72 126.16 -38.86
CA TRP A 442 -119.40 126.09 -40.31
C TRP A 442 -118.00 126.49 -40.81
N PHE A 443 -116.97 126.67 -39.97
CA PHE A 443 -115.58 126.85 -40.45
C PHE A 443 -114.47 126.00 -39.78
N LYS A 444 -114.81 125.02 -38.92
CA LYS A 444 -113.78 124.20 -38.21
C LYS A 444 -113.37 122.90 -38.91
N THR A 445 -114.18 122.33 -39.79
CA THR A 445 -114.03 120.96 -40.34
C THR A 445 -112.81 120.71 -41.25
N CYS A 446 -112.00 121.73 -41.58
CA CYS A 446 -110.74 121.55 -42.32
C CYS A 446 -109.48 121.52 -41.43
N ALA A 447 -109.59 121.73 -40.12
CA ALA A 447 -108.42 121.83 -39.23
C ALA A 447 -107.92 120.48 -38.67
N ASP A 448 -108.77 119.45 -38.61
CA ASP A 448 -108.54 118.27 -37.76
C ASP A 448 -107.86 117.09 -38.48
N LEU A 449 -107.93 117.03 -39.82
CA LEU A 449 -107.37 115.92 -40.62
C LEU A 449 -105.87 115.64 -40.37
N PRO A 450 -104.99 116.64 -40.15
CA PRO A 450 -103.59 116.40 -39.79
C PRO A 450 -103.40 115.83 -38.38
N GLN A 451 -104.33 116.11 -37.45
CA GLN A 451 -104.24 115.60 -36.08
C GLN A 451 -104.65 114.12 -36.01
N MET A 452 -105.72 113.73 -36.72
CA MET A 452 -106.14 112.33 -36.79
C MET A 452 -105.07 111.41 -37.42
N LYS A 453 -104.30 111.91 -38.40
CA LYS A 453 -103.13 111.19 -38.94
C LYS A 453 -102.02 111.00 -37.89
N ARG A 454 -101.65 112.05 -37.15
CA ARG A 454 -100.66 111.97 -36.06
C ARG A 454 -101.09 111.01 -34.96
N TYR A 455 -102.38 111.00 -34.63
CA TYR A 455 -102.97 110.04 -33.69
C TYR A 455 -102.80 108.59 -34.19
N GLN A 456 -103.17 108.31 -35.45
CA GLN A 456 -103.03 106.96 -36.01
C GLN A 456 -101.56 106.53 -36.12
N GLU A 457 -100.64 107.46 -36.41
CA GLU A 457 -99.20 107.20 -36.35
C GLU A 457 -98.72 106.84 -34.95
N LEU A 458 -99.18 107.51 -33.89
CA LEU A 458 -98.84 107.19 -32.50
C LEU A 458 -99.39 105.82 -32.09
N GLU A 459 -100.64 105.51 -32.47
CA GLU A 459 -101.27 104.22 -32.20
C GLU A 459 -100.55 103.08 -32.94
N ASN A 460 -100.14 103.29 -34.19
CA ASN A 460 -99.31 102.36 -34.96
C ASN A 460 -97.90 102.19 -34.35
N LYS A 461 -97.27 103.26 -33.87
CA LYS A 461 -95.95 103.21 -33.17
C LYS A 461 -96.05 102.44 -31.85
N ALA A 462 -97.10 102.68 -31.05
CA ALA A 462 -97.36 101.94 -29.83
C ALA A 462 -97.64 100.44 -30.10
N ALA A 463 -98.42 100.11 -31.14
CA ALA A 463 -98.66 98.74 -31.56
C ALA A 463 -97.40 98.04 -32.10
N ALA A 464 -96.51 98.76 -32.79
CA ALA A 464 -95.24 98.22 -33.26
C ALA A 464 -94.28 97.91 -32.10
N LEU A 465 -94.07 98.85 -31.18
CA LEU A 465 -93.23 98.63 -29.99
C LEU A 465 -93.78 97.53 -29.09
N LYS A 466 -95.11 97.42 -28.94
CA LYS A 466 -95.71 96.32 -28.17
C LYS A 466 -95.40 94.95 -28.78
N ARG A 467 -95.40 94.83 -30.11
CA ARG A 467 -94.98 93.59 -30.81
C ARG A 467 -93.48 93.32 -30.63
N GLU A 468 -92.61 94.33 -30.71
CA GLU A 468 -91.17 94.18 -30.43
C GLU A 468 -90.95 93.65 -29.01
N LEU A 469 -91.63 94.25 -28.03
CA LEU A 469 -91.59 93.92 -26.61
C LEU A 469 -92.11 92.48 -26.34
N ASP A 470 -93.22 92.07 -26.96
CA ASP A 470 -93.73 90.70 -26.85
C ASP A 470 -92.80 89.66 -27.54
N ILE A 471 -92.05 90.05 -28.58
CA ILE A 471 -90.97 89.23 -29.18
C ILE A 471 -89.79 89.10 -28.21
N GLN A 472 -89.30 90.20 -27.62
CA GLN A 472 -88.20 90.12 -26.64
C GLN A 472 -88.59 89.28 -25.42
N ARG A 473 -89.85 89.39 -24.94
CA ARG A 473 -90.42 88.52 -23.90
C ARG A 473 -90.53 87.05 -24.32
N ALA A 474 -90.59 86.72 -25.62
CA ALA A 474 -90.49 85.35 -26.09
C ALA A 474 -89.02 84.86 -26.05
N SER A 475 -88.07 85.69 -26.51
CA SER A 475 -86.64 85.38 -26.44
C SER A 475 -86.13 85.18 -25.00
N VAL A 476 -86.53 86.01 -24.03
CA VAL A 476 -86.17 85.82 -22.61
C VAL A 476 -86.71 84.49 -22.05
N ARG A 477 -87.92 84.07 -22.44
CA ARG A 477 -88.45 82.75 -22.07
C ARG A 477 -87.62 81.61 -22.66
N GLN A 478 -87.27 81.70 -23.94
CA GLN A 478 -86.41 80.71 -24.60
C GLN A 478 -85.02 80.61 -23.94
N HIS A 479 -84.40 81.74 -23.59
CA HIS A 479 -83.13 81.75 -22.85
C HIS A 479 -83.28 81.19 -21.43
N LYS A 480 -84.40 81.43 -20.75
CA LYS A 480 -84.70 80.83 -19.44
C LYS A 480 -84.85 79.31 -19.51
N GLU A 481 -85.52 78.80 -20.55
CA GLU A 481 -85.71 77.37 -20.81
C GLU A 481 -84.37 76.67 -21.13
N LYS A 482 -83.55 77.25 -22.01
CA LYS A 482 -82.18 76.77 -22.28
C LYS A 482 -81.30 76.76 -21.03
N LEU A 483 -81.35 77.82 -20.22
CA LEU A 483 -80.62 77.88 -18.96
C LEU A 483 -81.02 76.74 -18.04
N GLN A 484 -82.31 76.45 -17.90
CA GLN A 484 -82.78 75.33 -17.08
C GLN A 484 -82.23 73.99 -17.60
N GLN A 485 -82.31 73.73 -18.90
CA GLN A 485 -81.76 72.52 -19.53
C GLN A 485 -80.24 72.38 -19.28
N LEU A 486 -79.48 73.47 -19.35
CA LEU A 486 -78.04 73.46 -19.05
C LEU A 486 -77.72 73.19 -17.56
N HIS A 487 -78.55 73.67 -16.63
CA HIS A 487 -78.39 73.34 -15.20
C HIS A 487 -78.74 71.88 -14.92
N GLU A 488 -79.80 71.34 -15.52
CA GLU A 488 -80.21 69.94 -15.37
C GLU A 488 -79.15 68.98 -15.93
N LEU A 489 -78.58 69.29 -17.10
CA LEU A 489 -77.45 68.54 -17.68
C LEU A 489 -76.21 68.59 -16.79
N LEU A 490 -75.84 69.75 -16.25
CA LEU A 490 -74.68 69.89 -15.37
C LEU A 490 -74.87 69.11 -14.05
N ALA A 491 -76.05 69.20 -13.43
CA ALA A 491 -76.37 68.47 -12.20
C ALA A 491 -76.37 66.94 -12.41
N SER A 492 -76.96 66.46 -13.52
CA SER A 492 -76.94 65.03 -13.89
C SER A 492 -75.50 64.52 -14.06
N ARG A 493 -74.65 65.30 -14.75
CA ARG A 493 -73.24 64.96 -14.96
C ARG A 493 -72.44 64.97 -13.65
N GLU A 494 -72.66 65.94 -12.77
CA GLU A 494 -72.03 65.95 -11.45
C GLU A 494 -72.42 64.74 -10.59
N GLN A 495 -73.70 64.31 -10.64
CA GLN A 495 -74.16 63.12 -9.94
C GLN A 495 -73.49 61.85 -10.47
N GLU A 496 -73.34 61.72 -11.79
CA GLU A 496 -72.67 60.58 -12.42
C GLU A 496 -71.18 60.52 -12.06
N HIS A 497 -70.50 61.67 -12.06
CA HIS A 497 -69.09 61.76 -11.63
C HIS A 497 -68.90 61.38 -10.14
N ARG A 498 -69.89 61.64 -9.27
CA ARG A 498 -69.86 61.21 -7.86
C ARG A 498 -69.95 59.68 -7.73
N LYS A 499 -70.89 59.03 -8.45
CA LYS A 499 -70.99 57.55 -8.47
C LYS A 499 -69.71 56.88 -8.97
N GLN A 500 -69.08 57.45 -10.00
CA GLN A 500 -67.83 56.96 -10.57
C GLN A 500 -66.62 57.15 -9.63
N LEU A 501 -66.70 58.04 -8.64
CA LEU A 501 -65.75 58.17 -7.55
C LEU A 501 -66.06 57.21 -6.38
N GLU A 502 -67.33 56.97 -6.07
CA GLU A 502 -67.78 56.01 -5.04
C GLU A 502 -67.42 54.56 -5.40
N LEU A 503 -67.40 54.21 -6.69
CA LEU A 503 -66.95 52.90 -7.18
C LEU A 503 -65.43 52.70 -7.19
N ARG A 504 -64.62 53.73 -6.85
CA ARG A 504 -63.16 53.62 -6.79
C ARG A 504 -62.69 53.32 -5.36
N LEU A 505 -61.91 52.24 -5.21
CA LEU A 505 -61.23 51.90 -3.96
C LEU A 505 -60.37 53.09 -3.49
N GLN A 506 -60.73 53.66 -2.35
CA GLN A 506 -60.02 54.80 -1.77
C GLN A 506 -58.62 54.38 -1.30
N PRO A 507 -57.53 55.08 -1.70
CA PRO A 507 -56.20 54.82 -1.19
C PRO A 507 -56.15 54.95 0.33
N GLY A 508 -55.81 53.85 1.02
CA GLY A 508 -55.84 53.80 2.49
C GLY A 508 -57.20 53.47 3.11
N GLY A 509 -58.23 53.12 2.32
CA GLY A 509 -59.46 52.50 2.83
C GLY A 509 -59.20 51.19 3.59
N ALA A 510 -60.23 50.65 4.25
CA ALA A 510 -60.14 49.35 4.92
C ALA A 510 -59.90 48.23 3.89
N ASP A 511 -60.78 48.15 2.90
CA ASP A 511 -60.80 47.13 1.84
C ASP A 511 -59.49 47.13 1.02
N PHE A 512 -58.93 48.32 0.76
CA PHE A 512 -57.62 48.46 0.12
C PHE A 512 -56.49 47.91 0.99
N ARG A 513 -56.51 48.20 2.31
CA ARG A 513 -55.51 47.66 3.25
C ARG A 513 -55.65 46.14 3.41
N GLU A 514 -56.86 45.61 3.45
CA GLU A 514 -57.11 44.16 3.50
C GLU A 514 -56.61 43.46 2.24
N ALA A 515 -56.90 44.00 1.05
CA ALA A 515 -56.40 43.47 -0.21
C ALA A 515 -54.86 43.48 -0.29
N VAL A 516 -54.22 44.58 0.16
CA VAL A 516 -52.75 44.67 0.22
C VAL A 516 -52.17 43.68 1.23
N VAL A 517 -52.72 43.57 2.44
CA VAL A 517 -52.25 42.61 3.45
C VAL A 517 -52.37 41.17 2.95
N LYS A 518 -53.45 40.84 2.24
CA LYS A 518 -53.68 39.51 1.68
C LYS A 518 -52.66 39.13 0.59
N GLU A 519 -52.31 40.06 -0.30
CA GLU A 519 -51.26 39.82 -1.29
C GLU A 519 -49.86 39.82 -0.68
N VAL A 520 -49.58 40.67 0.32
CA VAL A 520 -48.30 40.62 1.06
C VAL A 520 -48.11 39.27 1.74
N ALA A 521 -49.11 38.76 2.47
CA ALA A 521 -49.05 37.43 3.10
C ALA A 521 -48.83 36.31 2.07
N SER A 522 -49.53 36.37 0.92
CA SER A 522 -49.34 35.43 -0.19
C SER A 522 -47.93 35.49 -0.79
N VAL A 523 -47.32 36.67 -0.86
CA VAL A 523 -45.93 36.87 -1.30
C VAL A 523 -44.95 36.32 -0.25
N GLU A 524 -45.15 36.63 1.03
CA GLU A 524 -44.31 36.17 2.15
C GLU A 524 -44.28 34.64 2.25
N GLU A 525 -45.42 33.96 2.16
CA GLU A 525 -45.50 32.49 2.14
C GLU A 525 -44.72 31.89 0.96
N ARG A 526 -44.85 32.49 -0.24
CA ARG A 526 -44.10 32.12 -1.46
C ARG A 526 -42.60 32.40 -1.38
N HIS A 527 -42.16 33.28 -0.48
CA HIS A 527 -40.74 33.51 -0.17
C HIS A 527 -40.23 32.53 0.88
N ALA A 528 -40.95 32.34 1.98
CA ALA A 528 -40.59 31.41 3.05
C ALA A 528 -40.41 29.97 2.53
N HIS A 529 -41.31 29.50 1.66
CA HIS A 529 -41.18 28.17 1.05
C HIS A 529 -39.91 28.03 0.19
N ARG A 530 -39.55 29.08 -0.56
CA ARG A 530 -38.32 29.10 -1.38
C ARG A 530 -37.06 29.25 -0.54
N GLU A 531 -37.13 29.92 0.60
CA GLU A 531 -36.01 29.96 1.53
C GLU A 531 -35.78 28.57 2.14
N ALA A 532 -36.84 27.87 2.57
CA ALA A 532 -36.75 26.49 3.05
C ALA A 532 -36.13 25.54 2.00
N GLU A 533 -36.60 25.58 0.75
CA GLU A 533 -36.00 24.85 -0.38
C GLU A 533 -34.49 25.11 -0.55
N LEU A 534 -34.04 26.37 -0.34
CA LEU A 534 -32.65 26.76 -0.48
C LEU A 534 -31.80 26.36 0.74
N GLN A 535 -32.36 26.44 1.95
CA GLN A 535 -31.73 25.95 3.17
C GLN A 535 -31.53 24.43 3.14
N GLU A 536 -32.51 23.66 2.64
CA GLU A 536 -32.40 22.21 2.45
C GLU A 536 -31.29 21.86 1.44
N LYS A 537 -31.29 22.49 0.26
CA LYS A 537 -30.25 22.29 -0.77
C LYS A 537 -28.86 22.69 -0.29
N LEU A 538 -28.75 23.69 0.58
CA LEU A 538 -27.50 24.06 1.27
C LEU A 538 -27.08 23.01 2.31
N ALA A 539 -28.02 22.44 3.07
CA ALA A 539 -27.75 21.37 4.03
C ALA A 539 -27.24 20.10 3.33
N ASP A 540 -27.86 19.67 2.24
CA ASP A 540 -27.40 18.51 1.47
C ASP A 540 -26.07 18.75 0.75
N SER A 541 -25.85 19.96 0.21
CA SER A 541 -24.55 20.34 -0.34
C SER A 541 -23.44 20.29 0.73
N ARG A 542 -23.75 20.67 1.99
CA ARG A 542 -22.83 20.55 3.13
C ARG A 542 -22.57 19.10 3.52
N LYS A 543 -23.59 18.23 3.54
CA LYS A 543 -23.41 16.78 3.78
C LYS A 543 -22.50 16.14 2.74
N GLN A 544 -22.73 16.43 1.45
CA GLN A 544 -21.91 15.94 0.35
C GLN A 544 -20.45 16.42 0.44
N TYR A 545 -20.25 17.69 0.81
CA TYR A 545 -18.92 18.24 1.02
C TYR A 545 -18.20 17.59 2.22
N ALA A 546 -18.89 17.38 3.35
CA ALA A 546 -18.33 16.72 4.53
C ALA A 546 -17.94 15.25 4.24
N ALA A 547 -18.79 14.50 3.55
CA ALA A 547 -18.48 13.13 3.14
C ALA A 547 -17.22 13.07 2.24
N LEU A 548 -17.06 14.04 1.33
CA LEU A 548 -15.86 14.16 0.49
C LEU A 548 -14.61 14.54 1.30
N GLU A 549 -14.73 15.40 2.32
CA GLU A 549 -13.61 15.69 3.24
C GLU A 549 -13.20 14.45 4.05
N ASP A 550 -14.15 13.62 4.49
CA ASP A 550 -13.86 12.37 5.20
C ASP A 550 -13.21 11.32 4.28
N GLU A 551 -13.65 11.21 3.01
CA GLU A 551 -12.95 10.41 1.98
C GLU A 551 -11.50 10.87 1.77
N PHE A 552 -11.27 12.19 1.67
CA PHE A 552 -9.90 12.74 1.56
C PHE A 552 -9.05 12.49 2.81
N ARG A 553 -9.63 12.60 4.02
CA ARG A 553 -8.93 12.29 5.28
C ARG A 553 -8.55 10.81 5.36
N MET A 554 -9.44 9.92 4.95
CA MET A 554 -9.17 8.48 4.93
C MET A 554 -8.10 8.14 3.88
N ALA A 555 -8.14 8.73 2.69
CA ALA A 555 -7.10 8.57 1.68
C ALA A 555 -5.72 9.07 2.15
N LEU A 556 -5.65 10.23 2.81
CA LEU A 556 -4.42 10.74 3.41
C LEU A 556 -3.90 9.83 4.53
N THR A 557 -4.78 9.24 5.34
CA THR A 557 -4.41 8.31 6.42
C THR A 557 -3.83 7.01 5.86
N ILE A 558 -4.44 6.47 4.80
CA ILE A 558 -3.95 5.28 4.09
C ILE A 558 -2.57 5.54 3.47
N GLU A 559 -2.39 6.67 2.79
CA GLU A 559 -1.10 6.96 2.15
C GLU A 559 0.00 7.26 3.18
N ALA A 560 -0.33 7.91 4.31
CA ALA A 560 0.59 8.09 5.42
C ALA A 560 1.05 6.75 6.05
N ALA A 561 0.14 5.77 6.19
CA ALA A 561 0.50 4.43 6.64
C ALA A 561 1.48 3.74 5.66
N ARG A 562 1.18 3.81 4.35
CA ARG A 562 2.04 3.25 3.29
C ARG A 562 3.42 3.92 3.24
N PHE A 563 3.52 5.22 3.54
CA PHE A 563 4.80 5.90 3.72
C PHE A 563 5.57 5.40 4.95
N SER A 564 4.90 5.02 6.05
CA SER A 564 5.56 4.39 7.21
C SER A 564 6.09 3.00 6.87
N GLU A 565 5.27 2.15 6.24
CA GLU A 565 5.66 0.80 5.77
C GLU A 565 6.91 0.86 4.87
N VAL A 566 6.93 1.77 3.89
CA VAL A 566 8.07 1.97 3.00
C VAL A 566 9.29 2.50 3.75
N LYS A 567 9.12 3.39 4.73
CA LYS A 567 10.22 3.89 5.57
C LYS A 567 10.83 2.77 6.43
N GLU A 568 10.01 1.98 7.09
CA GLU A 568 10.43 0.87 7.93
C GLU A 568 11.16 -0.21 7.12
N ALA A 569 10.66 -0.54 5.92
CA ALA A 569 11.35 -1.43 4.98
C ALA A 569 12.71 -0.88 4.50
N CYS A 570 12.83 0.44 4.30
CA CYS A 570 14.11 1.07 3.99
C CYS A 570 15.10 1.03 5.17
N GLU A 571 14.61 1.23 6.40
CA GLU A 571 15.44 1.17 7.61
C GLU A 571 15.90 -0.27 7.89
N GLN A 572 15.04 -1.27 7.70
CA GLN A 572 15.38 -2.70 7.77
C GLN A 572 16.44 -3.09 6.74
N MET A 573 16.23 -2.81 5.46
CA MET A 573 17.21 -3.14 4.40
C MET A 573 18.54 -2.37 4.58
N THR A 574 18.52 -1.20 5.23
CA THR A 574 19.75 -0.49 5.61
C THR A 574 20.51 -1.21 6.73
N ALA A 575 19.80 -1.78 7.70
CA ALA A 575 20.40 -2.60 8.77
C ALA A 575 20.98 -3.92 8.24
N GLU A 576 20.24 -4.64 7.38
CA GLU A 576 20.72 -5.85 6.71
C GLU A 576 21.99 -5.60 5.89
N LEU A 577 22.04 -4.48 5.15
CA LEU A 577 23.21 -4.07 4.39
C LEU A 577 24.45 -3.82 5.28
N MET A 578 24.24 -3.31 6.51
CA MET A 578 25.31 -3.15 7.50
C MET A 578 25.80 -4.50 8.07
N GLU A 579 24.89 -5.46 8.31
CA GLU A 579 25.27 -6.82 8.74
C GLU A 579 25.97 -7.61 7.61
N LEU A 580 25.52 -7.48 6.37
CA LEU A 580 26.18 -8.05 5.19
C LEU A 580 27.60 -7.46 4.98
N LYS A 581 27.81 -6.17 5.27
CA LYS A 581 29.15 -5.57 5.29
C LYS A 581 30.03 -6.15 6.40
N ALA A 582 29.48 -6.35 7.60
CA ALA A 582 30.22 -6.92 8.73
C ALA A 582 30.63 -8.39 8.49
N THR A 583 29.71 -9.21 7.96
CA THR A 583 29.98 -10.61 7.60
C THR A 583 30.95 -10.74 6.42
N LEU A 584 30.85 -9.87 5.40
CA LEU A 584 31.84 -9.79 4.31
C LEU A 584 33.24 -9.46 4.83
N ALA A 585 33.37 -8.46 5.71
CA ALA A 585 34.66 -8.10 6.31
C ALA A 585 35.23 -9.26 7.16
N GLN A 586 34.38 -9.98 7.89
CA GLN A 586 34.80 -11.18 8.63
C GLN A 586 35.24 -12.31 7.68
N SER A 587 34.56 -12.50 6.55
CA SER A 587 34.92 -13.48 5.53
C SER A 587 36.29 -13.19 4.91
N GLN A 588 36.53 -11.96 4.46
CA GLN A 588 37.84 -11.50 3.95
C GLN A 588 38.96 -11.69 4.98
N GLN A 589 38.66 -11.53 6.28
CA GLN A 589 39.64 -11.75 7.35
C GLN A 589 39.91 -13.24 7.61
N ARG A 590 38.95 -14.14 7.33
CA ARG A 590 39.17 -15.61 7.31
C ARG A 590 39.96 -16.03 6.06
N GLU A 591 39.64 -15.45 4.90
CA GLU A 591 40.35 -15.68 3.64
C GLU A 591 41.83 -15.32 3.75
N LYS A 592 42.17 -14.13 4.29
CA LYS A 592 43.56 -13.72 4.55
C LYS A 592 44.32 -14.71 5.44
N LYS A 593 43.67 -15.23 6.50
CA LYS A 593 44.25 -16.24 7.40
C LYS A 593 44.43 -17.61 6.71
N SER A 594 43.51 -17.97 5.82
CA SER A 594 43.64 -19.16 4.97
C SER A 594 44.81 -19.01 4.00
N GLY A 595 44.95 -17.83 3.37
CA GLY A 595 46.07 -17.49 2.48
C GLY A 595 47.44 -17.62 3.15
N SER A 596 47.59 -17.10 4.39
CA SER A 596 48.84 -17.29 5.16
C SER A 596 49.09 -18.77 5.50
N LEU A 597 48.06 -19.53 5.89
CA LEU A 597 48.21 -20.97 6.17
C LEU A 597 48.61 -21.76 4.91
N VAL A 598 48.05 -21.42 3.76
CA VAL A 598 48.42 -22.03 2.46
C VAL A 598 49.86 -21.67 2.07
N GLN A 599 50.32 -20.44 2.36
CA GLN A 599 51.73 -20.05 2.16
C GLN A 599 52.68 -20.83 3.08
N GLU A 600 52.35 -20.99 4.37
CA GLU A 600 53.12 -21.80 5.33
C GLU A 600 53.19 -23.28 4.91
N LEU A 601 52.05 -23.87 4.52
CA LEU A 601 51.99 -25.25 4.02
C LEU A 601 52.78 -25.41 2.70
N THR A 602 52.73 -24.43 1.80
CA THR A 602 53.51 -24.43 0.55
C THR A 602 55.02 -24.34 0.82
N ALA A 603 55.43 -23.52 1.80
CA ALA A 603 56.82 -23.46 2.24
C ALA A 603 57.28 -24.79 2.85
N MET A 604 56.47 -25.40 3.72
CA MET A 604 56.76 -26.71 4.32
C MET A 604 56.86 -27.82 3.26
N VAL A 605 55.96 -27.88 2.28
CA VAL A 605 56.02 -28.85 1.17
C VAL A 605 57.28 -28.63 0.31
N LYS A 606 57.70 -27.38 0.10
CA LYS A 606 58.96 -27.06 -0.59
C LYS A 606 60.18 -27.51 0.20
N GLU A 607 60.19 -27.33 1.52
CA GLU A 607 61.26 -27.83 2.41
C GLU A 607 61.34 -29.36 2.37
N GLN A 608 60.22 -30.07 2.51
CA GLN A 608 60.18 -31.54 2.41
C GLN A 608 60.65 -32.04 1.04
N LYS A 609 60.26 -31.37 -0.05
CA LYS A 609 60.74 -31.70 -1.41
C LYS A 609 62.26 -31.52 -1.55
N ASN A 610 62.84 -30.47 -0.96
CA ASN A 610 64.29 -30.28 -0.93
C ASN A 610 64.97 -31.41 -0.14
N ARG A 611 64.47 -31.71 1.07
CA ARG A 611 65.03 -32.74 1.95
C ARG A 611 64.95 -34.15 1.35
N ILE A 612 63.88 -34.47 0.63
CA ILE A 612 63.77 -35.71 -0.17
C ILE A 612 64.81 -35.72 -1.30
N SER A 613 65.03 -34.58 -1.97
CA SER A 613 66.04 -34.47 -3.04
C SER A 613 67.47 -34.64 -2.52
N GLU A 614 67.77 -34.12 -1.34
CA GLU A 614 69.04 -34.31 -0.63
C GLU A 614 69.25 -35.78 -0.23
N LEU A 615 68.23 -36.45 0.31
CA LEU A 615 68.28 -37.89 0.63
C LEU A 615 68.47 -38.75 -0.63
N ILE A 616 67.83 -38.40 -1.75
CA ILE A 616 68.03 -39.06 -3.04
C ILE A 616 69.47 -38.86 -3.53
N LYS A 617 70.04 -37.65 -3.36
CA LYS A 617 71.44 -37.39 -3.71
C LYS A 617 72.38 -38.21 -2.83
N ALA A 618 72.27 -38.12 -1.51
CA ALA A 618 73.11 -38.89 -0.57
C ALA A 618 73.04 -40.41 -0.83
N LYS A 619 71.86 -40.94 -1.17
CA LYS A 619 71.71 -42.35 -1.57
C LYS A 619 72.41 -42.68 -2.90
N ARG A 620 72.41 -41.78 -3.88
CA ARG A 620 73.19 -41.97 -5.13
C ARG A 620 74.69 -41.94 -4.84
N ASP A 621 75.14 -40.97 -4.07
CA ASP A 621 76.55 -40.75 -3.73
C ASP A 621 77.11 -41.98 -2.97
N ALA A 622 76.34 -42.53 -2.01
CA ALA A 622 76.66 -43.78 -1.32
C ALA A 622 76.65 -45.02 -2.24
N VAL A 623 75.75 -45.08 -3.23
CA VAL A 623 75.76 -46.15 -4.24
C VAL A 623 76.97 -46.04 -5.18
N THR A 624 77.47 -44.84 -5.49
CA THR A 624 78.71 -44.67 -6.25
C THR A 624 79.95 -45.06 -5.44
N ASP A 625 80.00 -44.75 -4.13
CA ASP A 625 81.07 -45.22 -3.24
C ASP A 625 81.11 -46.75 -3.17
N LEU A 626 79.96 -47.39 -2.87
CA LEU A 626 79.84 -48.85 -2.83
C LEU A 626 80.23 -49.49 -4.17
N LYS A 627 79.89 -48.88 -5.31
CA LYS A 627 80.36 -49.35 -6.63
C LYS A 627 81.87 -49.24 -6.78
N SER A 628 82.50 -48.13 -6.38
CA SER A 628 83.96 -47.96 -6.50
C SER A 628 84.73 -48.99 -5.67
N ARG A 629 84.24 -49.28 -4.45
CA ARG A 629 84.79 -50.31 -3.56
C ARG A 629 84.57 -51.73 -4.10
N LEU A 630 83.49 -51.97 -4.85
CA LEU A 630 83.26 -53.24 -5.53
C LEU A 630 84.26 -53.43 -6.68
N HIS A 631 84.50 -52.40 -7.49
CA HIS A 631 85.50 -52.45 -8.57
C HIS A 631 86.94 -52.62 -8.04
N SER A 632 87.29 -52.05 -6.87
CA SER A 632 88.61 -52.28 -6.28
C SER A 632 88.78 -53.72 -5.77
N LEU A 633 87.75 -54.30 -5.16
CA LEU A 633 87.75 -55.70 -4.75
C LEU A 633 87.80 -56.66 -5.95
N GLU A 634 87.11 -56.34 -7.05
CA GLU A 634 87.21 -57.09 -8.32
C GLU A 634 88.64 -57.04 -8.90
N ALA A 635 89.31 -55.87 -8.83
CA ALA A 635 90.69 -55.72 -9.26
C ALA A 635 91.69 -56.50 -8.38
N GLU A 636 91.48 -56.53 -7.06
CA GLU A 636 92.26 -57.37 -6.12
C GLU A 636 92.08 -58.86 -6.43
N VAL A 637 90.85 -59.32 -6.65
CA VAL A 637 90.55 -60.72 -7.04
C VAL A 637 91.19 -61.09 -8.39
N ASP A 638 91.22 -60.18 -9.36
CA ASP A 638 91.92 -60.39 -10.64
C ASP A 638 93.45 -60.33 -10.53
N GLN A 639 94.00 -59.62 -9.54
CA GLN A 639 95.41 -59.68 -9.20
C GLN A 639 95.77 -61.03 -8.56
N ASP A 640 94.98 -61.52 -7.61
CA ASP A 640 95.16 -62.84 -6.98
C ASP A 640 95.05 -63.98 -8.00
N ARG A 641 94.12 -63.89 -8.97
CA ARG A 641 94.04 -64.83 -10.11
C ARG A 641 95.33 -64.85 -10.93
N ARG A 642 95.97 -63.71 -11.18
CA ARG A 642 97.26 -63.62 -11.90
C ARG A 642 98.40 -64.23 -11.08
N LEU A 643 98.45 -63.97 -9.78
CA LEU A 643 99.43 -64.58 -8.87
C LEU A 643 99.26 -66.11 -8.78
N GLY A 644 98.02 -66.61 -8.76
CA GLY A 644 97.71 -68.04 -8.83
C GLY A 644 98.22 -68.70 -10.12
N LEU A 645 98.04 -68.05 -11.28
CA LEU A 645 98.57 -68.54 -12.56
C LEU A 645 100.11 -68.55 -12.60
N GLN A 646 100.78 -67.56 -11.99
CA GLN A 646 102.23 -67.57 -11.83
C GLN A 646 102.70 -68.71 -10.91
N LEU A 647 101.97 -69.00 -9.83
CA LEU A 647 102.24 -70.13 -8.94
C LEU A 647 102.13 -71.48 -9.66
N GLU A 648 101.14 -71.66 -10.54
CA GLU A 648 101.01 -72.88 -11.36
C GLU A 648 102.11 -73.04 -12.42
N LEU A 649 102.63 -71.94 -12.97
CA LEU A 649 103.82 -71.96 -13.83
C LEU A 649 105.06 -72.40 -13.03
N LEU A 650 105.31 -71.79 -11.86
CA LEU A 650 106.43 -72.15 -10.99
C LEU A 650 106.36 -73.60 -10.48
N LYS A 651 105.15 -74.16 -10.26
CA LYS A 651 104.96 -75.59 -9.96
C LYS A 651 105.38 -76.48 -11.13
N LYS A 652 105.07 -76.10 -12.38
CA LYS A 652 105.47 -76.85 -13.59
C LYS A 652 106.98 -76.80 -13.80
N ASP A 653 107.61 -75.65 -13.62
CA ASP A 653 109.07 -75.53 -13.71
C ASP A 653 109.78 -76.29 -12.58
N LYS A 654 109.25 -76.28 -11.35
CA LYS A 654 109.75 -77.16 -10.27
C LYS A 654 109.64 -78.64 -10.64
N ALA A 655 108.53 -79.08 -11.22
CA ALA A 655 108.36 -80.47 -11.66
C ALA A 655 109.36 -80.83 -12.79
N ARG A 656 109.63 -79.90 -13.71
CA ARG A 656 110.63 -80.06 -14.78
C ARG A 656 112.06 -80.13 -14.25
N LEU A 657 112.40 -79.35 -13.22
CA LEU A 657 113.71 -79.42 -12.56
C LEU A 657 113.89 -80.74 -11.81
N LEU A 658 112.82 -81.26 -11.17
CA LEU A 658 112.85 -82.58 -10.52
C LEU A 658 113.01 -83.74 -11.51
N SER A 659 112.40 -83.66 -12.70
CA SER A 659 112.61 -84.67 -13.76
C SER A 659 113.99 -84.57 -14.41
N GLN A 660 114.60 -83.37 -14.47
CA GLN A 660 116.01 -83.22 -14.85
C GLN A 660 116.97 -83.78 -13.80
N LEU A 661 116.69 -83.60 -12.51
CA LEU A 661 117.52 -84.14 -11.42
C LEU A 661 117.54 -85.68 -11.44
N THR A 662 116.36 -86.30 -11.54
CA THR A 662 116.24 -87.77 -11.62
C THR A 662 116.85 -88.35 -12.91
N ALA A 663 116.85 -87.60 -14.01
CA ALA A 663 117.60 -87.98 -15.22
C ALA A 663 119.13 -87.94 -15.00
N GLN A 664 119.66 -86.98 -14.23
CA GLN A 664 121.08 -86.94 -13.86
C GLN A 664 121.47 -88.07 -12.90
N GLU A 665 120.61 -88.39 -11.94
CA GLU A 665 120.78 -89.55 -11.05
C GLU A 665 120.83 -90.88 -11.84
N SER A 666 119.99 -91.02 -12.86
CA SER A 666 120.01 -92.18 -13.77
C SER A 666 121.33 -92.32 -14.54
N VAL A 667 121.96 -91.22 -14.98
CA VAL A 667 123.29 -91.24 -15.62
C VAL A 667 124.39 -91.66 -14.63
N ILE A 668 124.29 -91.22 -13.37
CA ILE A 668 125.22 -91.64 -12.30
C ILE A 668 125.10 -93.14 -12.03
N ASP A 669 123.90 -93.72 -12.06
CA ASP A 669 123.71 -95.17 -11.90
C ASP A 669 124.12 -95.98 -13.13
N GLY A 670 124.04 -95.43 -14.34
CA GLY A 670 124.66 -96.02 -15.54
C GLY A 670 126.18 -96.19 -15.38
N LEU A 671 126.87 -95.14 -14.95
CA LEU A 671 128.33 -95.15 -14.67
C LEU A 671 128.71 -96.05 -13.46
N ARG A 672 127.76 -96.44 -12.62
CA ARG A 672 127.92 -97.47 -11.58
C ARG A 672 127.67 -98.90 -12.10
N ALA A 673 126.83 -99.05 -13.13
CA ALA A 673 126.54 -100.34 -13.75
C ALA A 673 127.70 -100.85 -14.62
N GLU A 674 128.33 -99.99 -15.42
CA GLU A 674 129.51 -100.36 -16.23
C GLU A 674 130.65 -100.93 -15.37
N ARG A 675 130.84 -100.39 -14.15
CA ARG A 675 131.82 -100.88 -13.16
C ARG A 675 131.54 -102.31 -12.67
N ARG A 676 130.32 -102.84 -12.83
CA ARG A 676 129.95 -104.22 -12.45
C ARG A 676 130.15 -105.21 -13.60
N ILE A 677 129.97 -104.78 -14.85
CA ILE A 677 130.02 -105.66 -16.03
C ILE A 677 131.43 -106.23 -16.23
N TRP A 678 132.46 -105.39 -16.07
CA TRP A 678 133.89 -105.81 -16.08
C TRP A 678 134.26 -106.83 -14.98
N GLY A 679 133.35 -107.13 -14.03
CA GLY A 679 133.54 -108.16 -13.02
C GLY A 679 132.93 -109.53 -13.35
N GLN A 680 132.20 -109.68 -14.47
CA GLN A 680 131.44 -110.92 -14.76
C GLN A 680 131.87 -111.65 -16.04
N GLU A 681 132.58 -111.01 -16.98
CA GLU A 681 133.08 -111.68 -18.20
C GLU A 681 134.29 -112.63 -17.94
N LEU A 682 134.86 -112.60 -16.74
CA LEU A 682 135.90 -113.54 -16.28
C LEU A 682 135.35 -114.86 -15.69
N ALA A 683 134.03 -115.05 -15.67
CA ALA A 683 133.35 -116.27 -15.24
C ALA A 683 132.91 -117.17 -16.41
N GLN A 684 133.77 -117.30 -17.43
CA GLN A 684 133.51 -118.14 -18.60
C GLN A 684 133.90 -119.62 -18.39
N GLN A 685 133.15 -120.51 -19.04
CA GLN A 685 133.60 -121.85 -19.49
C GLN A 685 134.02 -122.90 -18.42
N GLY A 686 133.02 -123.56 -17.83
CA GLY A 686 133.18 -124.85 -17.13
C GLY A 686 131.84 -125.38 -16.61
N ALA A 687 131.36 -126.59 -16.93
CA ALA A 687 131.89 -127.63 -17.81
C ALA A 687 130.77 -128.31 -18.64
N SER A 688 131.14 -129.06 -19.67
CA SER A 688 130.22 -129.68 -20.63
C SER A 688 129.78 -131.11 -20.26
N LEU A 689 128.62 -131.52 -20.79
CA LEU A 689 128.23 -132.91 -21.07
C LEU A 689 128.06 -133.87 -19.87
N ALA A 690 126.88 -133.78 -19.24
CA ALA A 690 126.16 -134.95 -18.71
C ALA A 690 124.78 -135.00 -19.37
N GLN A 691 124.69 -135.65 -20.53
CA GLN A 691 123.54 -135.61 -21.43
C GLN A 691 122.42 -136.61 -21.02
N ASP A 692 121.22 -136.37 -21.52
CA ASP A 692 120.10 -137.34 -21.57
C ASP A 692 119.46 -137.80 -20.25
N ARG A 693 119.12 -136.82 -19.40
CA ARG A 693 117.90 -136.88 -18.56
C ARG A 693 116.96 -135.69 -18.76
N GLY A 694 117.49 -134.47 -18.90
CA GLY A 694 116.71 -133.22 -18.96
C GLY A 694 115.79 -132.99 -20.18
N ARG A 695 115.52 -134.01 -21.02
CA ARG A 695 114.70 -133.85 -22.24
C ARG A 695 113.18 -133.93 -22.04
N LEU A 696 112.74 -134.28 -20.83
CA LEU A 696 111.32 -134.24 -20.41
C LEU A 696 111.04 -133.16 -19.36
N GLU A 697 111.97 -132.94 -18.43
CA GLU A 697 111.86 -131.93 -17.35
C GLU A 697 111.77 -130.50 -17.94
N ALA A 698 112.58 -130.17 -18.95
CA ALA A 698 112.58 -128.86 -19.61
C ALA A 698 111.23 -128.46 -20.26
N ARG A 699 110.38 -129.44 -20.64
CA ARG A 699 109.04 -129.16 -21.19
C ARG A 699 108.04 -128.72 -20.10
N ILE A 700 108.20 -129.20 -18.87
CA ILE A 700 107.38 -128.78 -17.73
C ILE A 700 107.83 -127.39 -17.25
N GLU A 701 109.14 -127.15 -17.23
CA GLU A 701 109.72 -125.88 -16.80
C GLU A 701 109.34 -124.72 -17.73
N VAL A 702 109.47 -124.88 -19.06
CA VAL A 702 109.02 -123.88 -20.04
C VAL A 702 107.53 -123.56 -19.86
N LEU A 703 106.65 -124.57 -19.84
CA LEU A 703 105.21 -124.35 -19.63
C LEU A 703 104.89 -123.69 -18.29
N SER A 704 105.69 -123.93 -17.25
CA SER A 704 105.52 -123.27 -15.94
C SER A 704 105.89 -121.79 -16.01
N THR A 705 106.97 -121.44 -16.72
CA THR A 705 107.35 -120.02 -16.95
C THR A 705 106.36 -119.28 -17.87
N GLU A 706 105.81 -119.96 -18.87
CA GLU A 706 104.74 -119.46 -19.74
C GLU A 706 103.47 -119.16 -18.93
N LEU A 707 103.07 -120.07 -18.05
CA LEU A 707 101.87 -119.91 -17.23
C LEU A 707 102.03 -118.81 -16.17
N GLU A 708 103.22 -118.67 -15.58
CA GLU A 708 103.50 -117.64 -14.58
C GLU A 708 103.70 -116.23 -15.18
N THR A 709 104.16 -116.13 -16.43
CA THR A 709 104.16 -114.86 -17.18
C THR A 709 102.75 -114.48 -17.64
N GLN A 710 101.94 -115.44 -18.10
CA GLN A 710 100.52 -115.22 -18.41
C GLN A 710 99.71 -114.76 -17.19
N LYS A 711 99.93 -115.32 -15.98
CA LYS A 711 99.33 -114.78 -14.75
C LYS A 711 99.67 -113.31 -14.53
N LYS A 712 100.95 -112.94 -14.59
CA LYS A 712 101.41 -111.56 -14.33
C LYS A 712 100.93 -110.57 -15.38
N GLN A 713 100.66 -111.03 -16.61
CA GLN A 713 99.97 -110.24 -17.61
C GLN A 713 98.48 -110.06 -17.25
N ASN A 714 97.80 -111.15 -16.91
CA ASN A 714 96.38 -111.14 -16.53
C ASN A 714 96.11 -110.29 -15.26
N GLU A 715 97.04 -110.26 -14.29
CA GLU A 715 97.00 -109.36 -13.13
C GLU A 715 97.09 -107.87 -13.53
N ARG A 716 98.00 -107.52 -14.45
CA ARG A 716 98.12 -106.16 -14.99
C ARG A 716 96.88 -105.73 -15.77
N ASP A 717 96.32 -106.63 -16.57
CA ASP A 717 95.09 -106.38 -17.32
C ASP A 717 93.88 -106.25 -16.38
N ASN A 718 93.84 -107.00 -15.28
CA ASN A 718 92.85 -106.87 -14.22
C ASN A 718 92.94 -105.51 -13.51
N ASP A 719 94.14 -105.03 -13.18
CA ASP A 719 94.33 -103.69 -12.60
C ASP A 719 94.05 -102.57 -13.59
N ALA A 720 94.39 -102.74 -14.87
CA ALA A 720 94.01 -101.83 -15.94
C ALA A 720 92.48 -101.76 -16.12
N LEU A 721 91.77 -102.88 -15.93
CA LEU A 721 90.30 -102.92 -15.92
C LEU A 721 89.72 -102.21 -14.68
N LYS A 722 90.30 -102.37 -13.48
CA LYS A 722 89.89 -101.61 -12.27
C LYS A 722 90.03 -100.10 -12.48
N ILE A 723 91.13 -99.66 -13.07
CA ILE A 723 91.37 -98.24 -13.37
C ILE A 723 90.34 -97.72 -14.40
N LYS A 724 90.07 -98.49 -15.47
CA LYS A 724 89.04 -98.15 -16.46
C LYS A 724 87.63 -98.10 -15.85
N ALA A 725 87.27 -99.05 -14.99
CA ALA A 725 85.99 -99.05 -14.28
C ALA A 725 85.83 -97.77 -13.43
N ARG A 726 86.84 -97.42 -12.62
CA ARG A 726 86.82 -96.19 -11.81
C ARG A 726 86.70 -94.93 -12.65
N ILE A 727 87.37 -94.86 -13.81
CA ILE A 727 87.23 -93.74 -14.75
C ILE A 727 85.80 -93.65 -15.31
N ILE A 728 85.14 -94.79 -15.57
CA ILE A 728 83.73 -94.84 -15.99
C ILE A 728 82.80 -94.41 -14.86
N ASP A 729 83.08 -94.77 -13.61
CA ASP A 729 82.32 -94.30 -12.43
C ASP A 729 82.44 -92.78 -12.26
N ASP A 730 83.67 -92.24 -12.29
CA ASP A 730 83.96 -90.80 -12.19
C ASP A 730 83.31 -90.02 -13.37
N GLN A 731 83.30 -90.59 -14.57
CA GLN A 731 82.58 -90.03 -15.74
C GLN A 731 81.05 -90.07 -15.55
N THR A 732 80.51 -91.16 -15.02
CA THR A 732 79.06 -91.32 -14.78
C THR A 732 78.57 -90.33 -13.73
N GLU A 733 79.33 -90.14 -12.64
CA GLU A 733 79.08 -89.14 -11.61
C GLU A 733 79.19 -87.70 -12.14
N THR A 734 80.11 -87.45 -13.08
CA THR A 734 80.22 -86.16 -13.78
C THR A 734 79.01 -85.90 -14.68
N ILE A 735 78.55 -86.90 -15.44
CA ILE A 735 77.35 -86.82 -16.29
C ILE A 735 76.09 -86.59 -15.43
N ARG A 736 75.98 -87.24 -14.27
CA ARG A 736 74.88 -87.02 -13.31
C ARG A 736 74.81 -85.56 -12.86
N LYS A 737 75.93 -85.00 -12.39
CA LYS A 737 76.03 -83.59 -11.95
C LYS A 737 75.73 -82.59 -13.08
N LEU A 738 76.17 -82.87 -14.30
CA LEU A 738 75.86 -82.04 -15.47
C LEU A 738 74.36 -82.09 -15.82
N LYS A 739 73.72 -83.26 -15.71
CA LYS A 739 72.27 -83.42 -15.93
C LYS A 739 71.45 -82.67 -14.88
N GLU A 740 71.84 -82.76 -13.62
CA GLU A 740 71.21 -82.03 -12.50
C GLU A 740 71.31 -80.51 -12.72
N ALA A 741 72.52 -79.99 -13.00
CA ALA A 741 72.75 -78.57 -13.26
C ALA A 741 72.14 -78.06 -14.60
N LEU A 742 71.67 -78.95 -15.47
CA LEU A 742 70.92 -78.61 -16.68
C LEU A 742 69.41 -78.58 -16.38
N GLN A 743 68.90 -79.55 -15.60
CA GLN A 743 67.51 -79.56 -15.16
C GLN A 743 67.17 -78.38 -14.24
N GLU A 744 68.08 -77.97 -13.35
CA GLU A 744 67.94 -76.73 -12.56
C GLU A 744 67.82 -75.47 -13.43
N ARG A 745 68.57 -75.41 -14.54
CA ARG A 745 68.49 -74.30 -15.51
C ARG A 745 67.16 -74.32 -16.26
N ASP A 746 66.68 -75.48 -16.69
CA ASP A 746 65.38 -75.61 -17.34
C ASP A 746 64.23 -75.20 -16.41
N ASP A 747 64.30 -75.55 -15.12
CA ASP A 747 63.34 -75.10 -14.11
C ASP A 747 63.42 -73.59 -13.85
N GLN A 748 64.62 -73.00 -13.86
CA GLN A 748 64.78 -71.55 -13.74
C GLN A 748 64.27 -70.81 -14.97
N ILE A 749 64.48 -71.36 -16.17
CA ILE A 749 63.92 -70.86 -17.45
C ILE A 749 62.38 -70.97 -17.45
N ARG A 750 61.80 -72.05 -16.91
CA ARG A 750 60.35 -72.18 -16.74
C ARG A 750 59.77 -71.08 -15.85
N ARG A 751 60.34 -70.87 -14.65
CA ARG A 751 59.90 -69.81 -13.72
C ARG A 751 59.98 -68.42 -14.35
N LEU A 752 61.09 -68.09 -15.01
CA LEU A 752 61.26 -66.80 -15.69
C LEU A 752 60.26 -66.59 -16.85
N ARG A 753 59.89 -67.66 -17.58
CA ARG A 753 58.82 -67.60 -18.59
C ARG A 753 57.45 -67.38 -17.95
N GLU A 754 57.15 -68.08 -16.86
CA GLU A 754 55.88 -67.91 -16.12
C GLU A 754 55.75 -66.49 -15.57
N GLU A 755 56.78 -65.97 -14.91
CA GLU A 755 56.88 -64.58 -14.44
C GLU A 755 56.70 -63.56 -15.58
N ALA A 756 57.35 -63.77 -16.74
CA ALA A 756 57.18 -62.92 -17.91
C ALA A 756 55.73 -62.93 -18.44
N THR A 757 55.07 -64.09 -18.52
CA THR A 757 53.66 -64.16 -18.94
C THR A 757 52.70 -63.53 -17.91
N GLN A 758 53.00 -63.60 -16.62
CA GLN A 758 52.23 -62.90 -15.59
C GLN A 758 52.41 -61.38 -15.69
N ALA A 759 53.64 -60.90 -15.92
CA ALA A 759 53.92 -59.48 -16.14
C ALA A 759 53.20 -58.96 -17.41
N GLN A 760 53.23 -59.72 -18.50
CA GLN A 760 52.51 -59.41 -19.73
C GLN A 760 50.99 -59.30 -19.50
N LYS A 761 50.38 -60.28 -18.82
CA LYS A 761 48.94 -60.24 -18.49
C LYS A 761 48.56 -59.04 -17.63
N ARG A 762 49.36 -58.70 -16.60
CA ARG A 762 49.14 -57.50 -15.78
C ARG A 762 49.23 -56.22 -16.61
N SER A 763 50.18 -56.13 -17.53
CA SER A 763 50.30 -54.98 -18.44
C SER A 763 49.13 -54.88 -19.42
N GLN A 764 48.58 -56.00 -19.89
CA GLN A 764 47.39 -56.02 -20.74
C GLN A 764 46.15 -55.56 -19.98
N GLN A 765 45.93 -56.07 -18.77
CA GLN A 765 44.83 -55.64 -17.89
C GLN A 765 44.90 -54.15 -17.56
N GLN A 766 46.09 -53.61 -17.27
CA GLN A 766 46.28 -52.17 -17.06
C GLN A 766 45.98 -51.35 -18.32
N GLN A 767 46.33 -51.86 -19.51
CA GLN A 767 46.02 -51.20 -20.77
C GLN A 767 44.51 -51.23 -21.09
N GLU A 768 43.82 -52.32 -20.77
CA GLU A 768 42.35 -52.45 -20.88
C GLU A 768 41.61 -51.54 -19.89
N GLU A 769 42.06 -51.46 -18.63
CA GLU A 769 41.53 -50.51 -17.65
C GLU A 769 41.70 -49.04 -18.12
N GLU A 770 42.87 -48.68 -18.63
CA GLU A 770 43.13 -47.32 -19.13
C GLU A 770 42.35 -46.98 -20.41
N THR A 771 42.11 -47.94 -21.32
CA THR A 771 41.23 -47.69 -22.48
C THR A 771 39.77 -47.54 -22.06
N SER A 772 39.30 -48.27 -21.04
CA SER A 772 37.97 -48.09 -20.46
C SER A 772 37.83 -46.72 -19.78
N ARG A 773 38.82 -46.30 -18.96
CA ARG A 773 38.88 -44.95 -18.38
C ARG A 773 38.88 -43.84 -19.44
N GLN A 774 39.61 -44.04 -20.54
CA GLN A 774 39.59 -43.09 -21.66
C GLN A 774 38.24 -43.04 -22.41
N ALA A 775 37.50 -44.15 -22.48
CA ALA A 775 36.15 -44.16 -23.04
C ALA A 775 35.18 -43.37 -22.16
N GLU A 776 35.13 -43.68 -20.85
CA GLU A 776 34.32 -42.94 -19.87
C GLU A 776 34.63 -41.43 -19.87
N LEU A 777 35.92 -41.05 -19.98
CA LEU A 777 36.31 -39.65 -20.03
C LEU A 777 35.89 -38.95 -21.33
N ARG A 778 35.80 -39.66 -22.46
CA ARG A 778 35.25 -39.11 -23.72
C ARG A 778 33.75 -38.91 -23.61
N GLU A 779 32.99 -39.91 -23.15
CA GLU A 779 31.54 -39.80 -22.95
C GLU A 779 31.18 -38.65 -21.99
N ARG A 780 31.90 -38.53 -20.87
CA ARG A 780 31.74 -37.39 -19.93
C ARG A 780 32.06 -36.04 -20.58
N LEU A 781 33.05 -35.96 -21.47
CA LEU A 781 33.40 -34.74 -22.19
C LEU A 781 32.33 -34.39 -23.24
N GLU A 782 31.79 -35.37 -23.95
CA GLU A 782 30.67 -35.19 -24.89
C GLU A 782 29.41 -34.73 -24.17
N HIS A 783 29.02 -35.36 -23.05
CA HIS A 783 27.92 -34.89 -22.20
C HIS A 783 28.12 -33.46 -21.68
N LEU A 784 29.34 -33.10 -21.25
CA LEU A 784 29.66 -31.73 -20.84
C LEU A 784 29.62 -30.74 -22.02
N SER A 785 29.94 -31.19 -23.25
CA SER A 785 29.83 -30.35 -24.46
C SER A 785 28.38 -30.09 -24.85
N LEU A 786 27.51 -31.10 -24.74
CA LEU A 786 26.07 -30.97 -24.98
C LEU A 786 25.42 -30.05 -23.93
N ARG A 787 25.72 -30.24 -22.64
CA ARG A 787 25.21 -29.36 -21.57
C ARG A 787 25.74 -27.93 -21.70
N LYS A 788 26.96 -27.73 -22.20
CA LYS A 788 27.49 -26.38 -22.50
C LYS A 788 26.67 -25.69 -23.60
N GLU A 789 26.28 -26.41 -24.65
CA GLU A 789 25.52 -25.83 -25.75
C GLU A 789 24.04 -25.60 -25.37
N GLU A 790 23.45 -26.49 -24.56
CA GLU A 790 22.15 -26.28 -23.91
C GLU A 790 22.14 -25.02 -23.04
N LEU A 791 23.19 -24.82 -22.22
CA LEU A 791 23.35 -23.63 -21.39
C LEU A 791 23.57 -22.34 -22.20
N LYS A 792 24.10 -22.41 -23.44
CA LYS A 792 24.10 -21.24 -24.34
C LYS A 792 22.70 -20.91 -24.81
N GLN A 793 21.92 -21.90 -25.25
CA GLN A 793 20.56 -21.65 -25.74
C GLN A 793 19.71 -21.02 -24.63
N GLN A 794 19.81 -21.54 -23.40
CA GLN A 794 19.18 -20.94 -22.23
C GLN A 794 19.65 -19.50 -21.96
N LEU A 795 20.92 -19.17 -22.20
CA LEU A 795 21.42 -17.80 -22.08
C LEU A 795 20.82 -16.88 -23.16
N GLU A 796 20.81 -17.30 -24.42
CA GLU A 796 20.23 -16.55 -25.54
C GLU A 796 18.71 -16.32 -25.34
N ASP A 797 17.98 -17.35 -24.88
CA ASP A 797 16.56 -17.26 -24.55
C ASP A 797 16.31 -16.26 -23.40
N LYS A 798 17.17 -16.24 -22.36
CA LYS A 798 17.07 -15.27 -21.25
C LYS A 798 17.52 -13.86 -21.62
N GLU A 799 18.44 -13.69 -22.56
CA GLU A 799 18.77 -12.38 -23.13
C GLU A 799 17.59 -11.84 -23.96
N ALA A 800 16.88 -12.70 -24.70
CA ALA A 800 15.66 -12.33 -25.42
C ALA A 800 14.50 -11.95 -24.47
N GLU A 801 14.26 -12.72 -23.39
CA GLU A 801 13.31 -12.35 -22.33
C GLU A 801 13.66 -10.98 -21.71
N LEU A 802 14.94 -10.74 -21.43
CA LEU A 802 15.41 -9.49 -20.84
C LEU A 802 15.14 -8.27 -21.76
N GLU A 803 15.34 -8.40 -23.07
CA GLU A 803 15.02 -7.33 -24.03
C GLU A 803 13.52 -7.10 -24.23
N GLU A 804 12.67 -8.12 -24.12
CA GLU A 804 11.22 -7.94 -24.08
C GLU A 804 10.79 -7.20 -22.79
N VAL A 805 11.33 -7.60 -21.63
CA VAL A 805 11.07 -6.90 -20.35
C VAL A 805 11.54 -5.44 -20.40
N LYS A 806 12.71 -5.15 -21.01
CA LYS A 806 13.19 -3.78 -21.25
C LYS A 806 12.23 -2.99 -22.14
N ARG A 807 11.69 -3.58 -23.22
CA ARG A 807 10.69 -2.92 -24.08
C ARG A 807 9.38 -2.64 -23.32
N VAL A 808 8.85 -3.62 -22.59
CA VAL A 808 7.63 -3.46 -21.78
C VAL A 808 7.81 -2.40 -20.69
N TYR A 809 8.99 -2.33 -20.05
CA TYR A 809 9.33 -1.28 -19.09
C TYR A 809 9.41 0.11 -19.77
N SER A 810 10.10 0.21 -20.91
CA SER A 810 10.17 1.44 -21.74
C SER A 810 8.77 1.96 -22.07
N ASP A 811 7.87 1.10 -22.53
CA ASP A 811 6.54 1.52 -22.98
C ASP A 811 5.59 1.80 -21.82
N SER A 812 5.82 1.18 -20.66
CA SER A 812 5.17 1.55 -19.41
C SER A 812 5.66 2.91 -18.90
N SER A 813 6.96 3.18 -18.98
CA SER A 813 7.57 4.47 -18.63
C SER A 813 7.04 5.61 -19.50
N LYS A 814 6.95 5.42 -20.83
CA LYS A 814 6.31 6.37 -21.75
C LYS A 814 4.87 6.67 -21.35
N LYS A 815 4.05 5.66 -21.05
CA LYS A 815 2.66 5.83 -20.58
C LYS A 815 2.57 6.58 -19.24
N TRP A 816 3.55 6.41 -18.34
CA TRP A 816 3.63 7.20 -17.11
C TRP A 816 4.02 8.66 -17.38
N GLN A 817 4.96 8.91 -18.30
CA GLN A 817 5.30 10.27 -18.74
C GLN A 817 4.11 10.97 -19.39
N GLU A 818 3.36 10.29 -20.27
CA GLU A 818 2.12 10.81 -20.88
C GLU A 818 1.06 11.18 -19.82
N LYS A 819 0.93 10.37 -18.76
CA LYS A 819 0.05 10.69 -17.61
C LYS A 819 0.55 11.90 -16.81
N ALA A 820 1.85 12.01 -16.55
CA ALA A 820 2.45 13.15 -15.85
C ALA A 820 2.27 14.46 -16.64
N ASP A 821 2.51 14.42 -17.95
CA ASP A 821 2.21 15.50 -18.89
C ASP A 821 0.74 15.92 -18.84
N LEU A 822 -0.19 14.96 -18.74
CA LEU A 822 -1.62 15.20 -18.70
C LEU A 822 -2.05 15.79 -17.34
N LEU A 823 -1.50 15.31 -16.22
CA LEU A 823 -1.68 15.91 -14.90
C LEU A 823 -1.17 17.36 -14.86
N THR A 824 0.05 17.62 -15.33
CA THR A 824 0.62 18.97 -15.42
C THR A 824 -0.26 19.92 -16.25
N ARG A 825 -0.88 19.41 -17.33
CA ARG A 825 -1.85 20.16 -18.15
C ARG A 825 -3.17 20.42 -17.42
N LEU A 826 -3.65 19.48 -16.60
CA LEU A 826 -4.85 19.66 -15.76
C LEU A 826 -4.59 20.65 -14.62
N GLU A 827 -3.49 20.53 -13.89
CA GLU A 827 -3.04 21.52 -12.90
C GLU A 827 -2.93 22.91 -13.51
N SER A 828 -2.33 23.01 -14.70
CA SER A 828 -2.25 24.25 -15.47
C SER A 828 -3.62 24.76 -15.96
N GLN A 829 -4.68 23.95 -15.98
CA GLN A 829 -6.06 24.40 -16.21
C GLN A 829 -6.75 24.81 -14.90
N VAL A 830 -6.57 24.05 -13.82
CA VAL A 830 -7.10 24.34 -12.48
C VAL A 830 -6.53 25.66 -11.95
N LYS A 831 -5.22 25.89 -12.09
CA LYS A 831 -4.56 27.16 -11.72
C LYS A 831 -5.18 28.35 -12.47
N ARG A 832 -5.32 28.25 -13.80
CA ARG A 832 -5.98 29.28 -14.62
C ARG A 832 -7.47 29.44 -14.28
N MET A 833 -8.18 28.38 -13.91
CA MET A 833 -9.55 28.49 -13.41
C MET A 833 -9.60 29.25 -12.09
N LYS A 834 -8.69 28.97 -11.15
CA LYS A 834 -8.56 29.70 -9.88
C LYS A 834 -8.23 31.17 -10.13
N GLU A 835 -7.19 31.49 -10.91
CA GLU A 835 -6.83 32.87 -11.27
C GLU A 835 -8.02 33.66 -11.87
N ASN A 836 -8.85 33.02 -12.70
CA ASN A 836 -10.08 33.60 -13.26
C ASN A 836 -11.23 33.73 -12.23
N PHE A 837 -11.31 32.85 -11.24
CA PHE A 837 -12.25 32.97 -10.12
C PHE A 837 -11.81 34.09 -9.17
N ASP A 838 -10.56 34.06 -8.67
CA ASP A 838 -9.96 35.06 -7.78
C ASP A 838 -10.05 36.48 -8.40
N SER A 839 -9.86 36.60 -9.72
CA SER A 839 -10.00 37.88 -10.42
C SER A 839 -11.45 38.33 -10.61
N LYS A 840 -12.40 37.40 -10.63
CA LYS A 840 -13.83 37.73 -10.72
C LYS A 840 -14.42 38.02 -9.34
N GLU A 841 -13.93 37.37 -8.30
CA GLU A 841 -14.22 37.69 -6.90
C GLU A 841 -13.74 39.11 -6.57
N ARG A 842 -12.49 39.47 -6.89
CA ARG A 842 -11.99 40.85 -6.76
C ARG A 842 -12.87 41.87 -7.49
N SER A 843 -13.26 41.60 -8.74
CA SER A 843 -14.17 42.47 -9.50
C SER A 843 -15.56 42.62 -8.85
N LEU A 844 -16.09 41.57 -8.20
CA LEU A 844 -17.38 41.63 -7.51
C LEU A 844 -17.28 42.33 -6.14
N LEU A 845 -16.14 42.20 -5.46
CA LEU A 845 -15.84 42.98 -4.25
C LEU A 845 -15.71 44.47 -4.58
N GLU A 846 -14.99 44.83 -5.65
CA GLU A 846 -14.93 46.22 -6.11
C GLU A 846 -16.29 46.80 -6.51
N GLU A 847 -17.17 46.01 -7.14
CA GLU A 847 -18.55 46.43 -7.44
C GLU A 847 -19.39 46.61 -6.17
N ARG A 848 -19.28 45.68 -5.19
CA ARG A 848 -19.92 45.79 -3.87
C ARG A 848 -19.44 47.02 -3.10
N ASP A 849 -18.15 47.31 -3.13
CA ASP A 849 -17.54 48.37 -2.34
C ASP A 849 -17.92 49.73 -2.92
N LYS A 850 -17.88 49.89 -4.25
CA LYS A 850 -18.45 51.07 -4.94
C LYS A 850 -19.95 51.24 -4.67
N ALA A 851 -20.72 50.15 -4.64
CA ALA A 851 -22.15 50.21 -4.33
C ALA A 851 -22.44 50.61 -2.86
N THR A 852 -21.63 50.15 -1.91
CA THR A 852 -21.78 50.51 -0.49
C THR A 852 -21.24 51.91 -0.17
N GLU A 853 -20.21 52.39 -0.86
CA GLU A 853 -19.81 53.82 -0.85
C GLU A 853 -20.90 54.72 -1.42
N ALA A 854 -21.48 54.35 -2.58
CA ALA A 854 -22.60 55.10 -3.16
C ALA A 854 -23.83 55.11 -2.24
N HIS A 855 -24.11 54.00 -1.54
CA HIS A 855 -25.18 53.94 -0.54
C HIS A 855 -24.89 54.83 0.67
N LYS A 856 -23.66 54.83 1.22
CA LYS A 856 -23.24 55.74 2.31
C LYS A 856 -23.42 57.20 1.90
N ALA A 857 -22.91 57.59 0.73
CA ALA A 857 -23.04 58.95 0.21
C ALA A 857 -24.50 59.37 -0.06
N ALA A 858 -25.41 58.41 -0.31
CA ALA A 858 -26.85 58.68 -0.37
C ALA A 858 -27.48 58.86 1.02
N VAL A 859 -27.09 58.05 2.02
CA VAL A 859 -27.54 58.19 3.42
C VAL A 859 -27.02 59.48 4.05
N GLU A 860 -25.77 59.87 3.80
CA GLU A 860 -25.21 61.15 4.25
C GLU A 860 -25.96 62.35 3.66
N LYS A 861 -26.40 62.27 2.39
CA LYS A 861 -27.27 63.27 1.78
C LYS A 861 -28.66 63.32 2.41
N LEU A 862 -29.26 62.16 2.72
CA LEU A 862 -30.54 62.11 3.44
C LEU A 862 -30.42 62.72 4.83
N HIS A 863 -29.42 62.33 5.63
CA HIS A 863 -29.16 62.95 6.93
C HIS A 863 -28.93 64.46 6.82
N CYS A 864 -28.18 64.95 5.82
CA CYS A 864 -27.98 66.39 5.61
C CYS A 864 -29.28 67.13 5.24
N VAL A 865 -30.22 66.47 4.56
CA VAL A 865 -31.56 66.99 4.24
C VAL A 865 -32.46 66.97 5.47
N ASP A 866 -32.46 65.90 6.26
CA ASP A 866 -33.21 65.80 7.52
C ASP A 866 -32.72 66.83 8.54
N ASP A 867 -31.42 67.07 8.63
CA ASP A 867 -30.81 68.12 9.44
C ASP A 867 -31.22 69.53 8.97
N ALA A 868 -31.34 69.74 7.65
CA ALA A 868 -31.82 71.00 7.09
C ALA A 868 -33.31 71.23 7.40
N PHE A 869 -34.15 70.20 7.25
CA PHE A 869 -35.56 70.24 7.66
C PHE A 869 -35.72 70.45 9.16
N ARG A 870 -34.87 69.81 10.00
CA ARG A 870 -34.90 69.99 11.45
C ARG A 870 -34.56 71.43 11.84
N ARG A 871 -33.50 72.00 11.27
CA ARG A 871 -33.15 73.42 11.47
C ARG A 871 -34.25 74.38 10.96
N GLN A 872 -34.91 74.06 9.84
CA GLN A 872 -36.09 74.84 9.40
C GLN A 872 -37.26 74.74 10.37
N LEU A 873 -37.55 73.55 10.90
CA LEU A 873 -38.62 73.34 11.87
C LEU A 873 -38.33 74.05 13.20
N GLU A 874 -37.11 73.93 13.72
CA GLU A 874 -36.61 74.65 14.90
C GLU A 874 -36.71 76.17 14.68
N SER A 875 -36.30 76.69 13.52
CA SER A 875 -36.43 78.11 13.17
C SER A 875 -37.88 78.58 13.06
N LEU A 876 -38.79 77.75 12.56
CA LEU A 876 -40.22 78.05 12.50
C LEU A 876 -40.86 78.05 13.89
N GLN A 877 -40.50 77.09 14.75
CA GLN A 877 -40.94 77.02 16.13
C GLN A 877 -40.43 78.22 16.94
N ALA A 878 -39.15 78.59 16.79
CA ALA A 878 -38.58 79.77 17.44
C ALA A 878 -39.25 81.07 16.96
N ALA A 879 -39.49 81.23 15.66
CA ALA A 879 -40.23 82.38 15.12
C ALA A 879 -41.67 82.46 15.66
N HIS A 880 -42.36 81.32 15.76
CA HIS A 880 -43.71 81.25 16.32
C HIS A 880 -43.73 81.59 17.82
N GLN A 881 -42.77 81.08 18.61
CA GLN A 881 -42.62 81.43 20.03
C GLN A 881 -42.31 82.93 20.22
N ALA A 882 -41.46 83.51 19.37
CA ALA A 882 -41.17 84.94 19.39
C ALA A 882 -42.41 85.79 19.07
N GLU A 883 -43.24 85.38 18.11
CA GLU A 883 -44.50 86.06 17.79
C GLU A 883 -45.53 85.92 18.91
N LEU A 884 -45.65 84.75 19.55
CA LEU A 884 -46.50 84.56 20.74
C LEU A 884 -46.06 85.47 21.90
N LEU A 885 -44.75 85.57 22.17
CA LEU A 885 -44.20 86.49 23.16
C LEU A 885 -44.47 87.96 22.81
N ARG A 886 -44.35 88.32 21.52
CA ARG A 886 -44.67 89.68 21.03
C ARG A 886 -46.14 90.02 21.23
N GLN A 887 -47.06 89.10 20.93
CA GLN A 887 -48.49 89.27 21.14
C GLN A 887 -48.85 89.33 22.63
N ALA A 888 -48.23 88.50 23.47
CA ALA A 888 -48.40 88.55 24.92
C ALA A 888 -47.95 89.91 25.49
N ASN A 889 -46.78 90.41 25.08
CA ASN A 889 -46.27 91.72 25.52
C ASN A 889 -47.15 92.89 25.06
N GLU A 890 -47.67 92.88 23.82
CA GLU A 890 -48.60 93.91 23.36
C GLU A 890 -49.96 93.82 24.07
N LYS A 891 -50.42 92.62 24.44
CA LYS A 891 -51.63 92.46 25.27
C LYS A 891 -51.42 92.93 26.70
N GLN A 892 -50.28 92.63 27.31
CA GLN A 892 -49.88 93.15 28.62
C GLN A 892 -49.85 94.69 28.62
N LYS A 893 -49.26 95.29 27.58
CA LYS A 893 -49.22 96.76 27.37
C LYS A 893 -50.62 97.38 27.13
N GLN A 894 -51.57 96.63 26.58
CA GLN A 894 -52.97 97.04 26.47
C GLN A 894 -53.69 96.96 27.83
N ILE A 895 -53.39 95.95 28.65
CA ILE A 895 -53.89 95.84 30.04
C ILE A 895 -53.35 96.98 30.90
N GLU A 896 -52.04 97.28 30.82
CA GLU A 896 -51.42 98.40 31.54
C GLU A 896 -52.05 99.74 31.16
N LYS A 897 -52.29 100.00 29.87
CA LYS A 897 -53.03 101.19 29.41
C LYS A 897 -54.50 101.23 29.88
N ALA A 898 -55.16 100.08 30.02
CA ALA A 898 -56.51 100.03 30.56
C ALA A 898 -56.52 100.32 32.06
N ASN A 899 -55.60 99.72 32.82
CA ASN A 899 -55.43 99.95 34.25
C ASN A 899 -55.04 101.41 34.55
N GLN A 900 -54.18 102.02 33.73
CA GLN A 900 -53.83 103.44 33.84
C GLN A 900 -55.06 104.35 33.68
N LYS A 901 -55.95 104.04 32.72
CA LYS A 901 -57.23 104.76 32.58
C LYS A 901 -58.21 104.53 33.72
N VAL A 902 -58.23 103.33 34.30
CA VAL A 902 -59.02 103.04 35.51
C VAL A 902 -58.48 103.86 36.69
N PHE A 903 -57.16 103.97 36.83
CA PHE A 903 -56.52 104.82 37.85
C PHE A 903 -56.85 106.31 37.63
N GLU A 904 -56.78 106.81 36.40
CA GLU A 904 -57.18 108.19 36.04
C GLU A 904 -58.64 108.47 36.44
N VAL A 905 -59.57 107.56 36.11
CA VAL A 905 -60.99 107.67 36.49
C VAL A 905 -61.21 107.52 38.01
N GLU A 906 -60.40 106.70 38.70
CA GLU A 906 -60.41 106.63 40.16
C GLU A 906 -59.92 107.93 40.81
N GLU A 907 -58.92 108.62 40.25
CA GLU A 907 -58.51 109.94 40.72
C GLU A 907 -59.55 111.02 40.45
N GLU A 908 -60.16 111.06 39.25
CA GLU A 908 -61.29 111.95 38.96
C GLU A 908 -62.44 111.72 39.95
N MET A 909 -62.78 110.46 40.27
CA MET A 909 -63.81 110.13 41.24
C MET A 909 -63.41 110.49 42.68
N ARG A 910 -62.13 110.38 43.06
CA ARG A 910 -61.63 110.87 44.37
C ARG A 910 -61.72 112.39 44.48
N GLN A 911 -61.33 113.11 43.43
CA GLN A 911 -61.44 114.57 43.37
C GLN A 911 -62.91 115.01 43.48
N LEU A 912 -63.84 114.37 42.75
CA LEU A 912 -65.28 114.63 42.87
C LEU A 912 -65.82 114.33 44.28
N LEU A 913 -65.33 113.28 44.96
CA LEU A 913 -65.71 112.99 46.34
C LEU A 913 -65.15 114.02 47.34
N GLU A 914 -63.94 114.54 47.13
CA GLU A 914 -63.35 115.61 47.93
C GLU A 914 -64.04 116.96 47.67
N GLU A 915 -64.43 117.26 46.43
CA GLU A 915 -65.32 118.37 46.10
C GLU A 915 -66.69 118.22 46.77
N MET A 916 -67.27 117.01 46.79
CA MET A 916 -68.52 116.77 47.52
C MET A 916 -68.36 116.93 49.04
N GLU A 917 -67.24 116.48 49.63
CA GLU A 917 -67.02 116.63 51.07
C GLU A 917 -66.72 118.08 51.47
N THR A 918 -65.94 118.82 50.68
CA THR A 918 -65.71 120.25 50.90
C THR A 918 -66.99 121.07 50.71
N ASN A 919 -67.80 120.79 49.69
CA ASN A 919 -69.14 121.37 49.57
C ASN A 919 -70.05 121.01 50.76
N LYS A 920 -69.99 119.77 51.27
CA LYS A 920 -70.69 119.35 52.48
C LYS A 920 -70.22 120.13 53.72
N ARG A 921 -68.91 120.32 53.92
CA ARG A 921 -68.36 121.15 55.00
C ARG A 921 -68.81 122.62 54.87
N ILE A 922 -68.83 123.19 53.66
CA ILE A 922 -69.36 124.53 53.40
C ILE A 922 -70.86 124.62 53.71
N MET A 923 -71.64 123.58 53.40
CA MET A 923 -73.07 123.49 53.72
C MET A 923 -73.30 123.36 55.24
N GLU A 924 -72.49 122.57 55.93
CA GLU A 924 -72.48 122.46 57.39
C GLU A 924 -72.05 123.75 58.09
N GLU A 925 -71.08 124.49 57.55
CA GLU A 925 -70.74 125.82 58.03
C GLU A 925 -71.88 126.83 57.82
N LYS A 926 -72.52 126.82 56.65
CA LYS A 926 -73.71 127.65 56.39
C LYS A 926 -74.83 127.33 57.38
N MET A 927 -75.08 126.04 57.64
CA MET A 927 -76.04 125.63 58.68
C MET A 927 -75.58 126.06 60.09
N LYS A 928 -74.32 125.88 60.48
CA LYS A 928 -73.80 126.34 61.79
C LYS A 928 -73.93 127.85 61.96
N ARG A 929 -73.68 128.66 60.91
CA ARG A 929 -73.89 130.12 60.93
C ARG A 929 -75.38 130.46 61.10
N LEU A 930 -76.28 129.78 60.38
CA LEU A 930 -77.73 129.94 60.56
C LEU A 930 -78.19 129.51 61.97
N THR A 931 -77.68 128.41 62.52
CA THR A 931 -77.96 127.96 63.89
C THR A 931 -77.38 128.89 64.96
N SER A 932 -76.28 129.60 64.67
CA SER A 932 -75.75 130.65 65.54
C SER A 932 -76.68 131.87 65.56
N VAL A 933 -77.08 132.36 64.38
CA VAL A 933 -78.02 133.50 64.27
C VAL A 933 -79.39 133.19 64.90
N LEU A 934 -79.81 131.92 64.89
CA LEU A 934 -81.00 131.42 65.59
C LEU A 934 -80.81 131.16 67.10
N LYS A 935 -79.64 131.46 67.67
CA LYS A 935 -79.38 131.45 69.12
C LYS A 935 -79.21 132.84 69.74
N ASP A 936 -79.06 133.87 68.90
CA ASP A 936 -78.92 135.27 69.31
C ASP A 936 -80.27 136.04 69.21
N PHE A 937 -81.39 135.31 69.32
CA PHE A 937 -82.78 135.78 69.25
C PHE A 937 -83.65 135.12 70.34
#